data_AF-A0A2D9M3Z8-F1
#
_entry.id   AF-A0A2D9M3Z8-F1
#
_cell.length_a   1.000
_cell.length_b   1.000
_cell.length_c   1.000
_cell.angle_alpha   90.00
_cell.angle_beta   90.00
_cell.angle_gamma   90.00
#
_symmetry.space_group_name_H-M   'P 1'
#
loop_
_entity.id
_entity.type
_entity.pdbx_description
1 polymer ?
#
loop_
_entity_poly.entity_id
_entity_poly.type
_entity_poly.pdbx_seq_one_letter_code
_entity_poly.pdbx_strand_id
1 'polypeptide(L)'
;MPTTSNYSLRRRHTSLVLLIGFIFLLTGRSTVLAQEATPPFDTEKLSSVDRLITQAIDDGELPGAVVVVGYGDQIVYQKAFGSRVVSQGQGLEEMTVDTIFDLASLTKVVATTTSIMMLVEMGEIRLRDRVATFIPEFARYGKENVTIHHLLTHMSGLRPDLDLNRSWRGSDVAIQLATEEILLASPGTKFIYSDINFFLLGEVVRRVSEMPLDEFAQTKVFEPLGMSDTMFRPPRSMHPRIAPTESCTMYGWPCGGDGATMLRGIVHDPTSRRMGGVAGHAGLFSTVSDLVRFCRMLLAGGSIEGVSIFSPLTVATMTSVSTPATEPNRRGLGWDIDSVFSSNRGEFFSIGSFGHTGFTGTSLWIDPRTKTFVVFLSSRLHPDGTGNVVALRAKVATAVAAAITDIPELDVKVTELIGADFGPVGEIPRFPQSPVLNGVDVLRASDFDQLKDKRVGLLTNHTGLALDGAATADLLWQAEGVELVSLFSPEHGIRGVQDSAVPSSRDEATGVPIYSLYGDTRRPTLAMLEGLDVLVVDLQDVGARFYTYMSTMAYVMEAGAKHGVSVMVLDRPNPINGTQIEGPIQDPEARGFTGYFPMPIRHGLTLGELAQLFNVELSIGADLTVVAMEGWLRDAWFEATTQRWVNPSPNMRNLIQASLYAGIGAIEGTNISVGRGTDTPFEQIGAPWIDGLALAKRMNERMLPGVGFYPVSFVPNSSKYVGERCEGVFILVLDRQLLRPVRVGLELASALQELYGSQFDLDAAARLFGSRDVLAQIKAGEDPGTIIAQWAPDEDRWRLLRAPYLLYY
;
A
#
# COMPACT_ATOMS: atom_id res chain seq x y z
N MET A 1 -51.37 47.10 20.53
CA MET A 1 -51.91 47.83 19.36
C MET A 1 -52.11 46.83 18.22
N PRO A 2 -53.18 47.02 17.42
CA PRO A 2 -54.11 45.99 16.92
C PRO A 2 -53.86 45.66 15.43
N THR A 3 -54.51 44.70 14.75
CA THR A 3 -55.93 44.60 14.30
C THR A 3 -56.14 43.22 13.63
N THR A 4 -57.07 42.33 14.03
CA THR A 4 -58.53 42.20 13.78
C THR A 4 -59.02 42.13 12.31
N SER A 5 -59.61 40.99 11.91
CA SER A 5 -61.00 40.82 11.37
C SER A 5 -61.17 39.38 10.80
N ASN A 6 -61.88 38.43 11.42
CA ASN A 6 -63.33 38.18 11.54
C ASN A 6 -64.15 38.06 10.24
N TYR A 7 -64.79 36.88 10.04
CA TYR A 7 -66.22 36.59 9.75
C TYR A 7 -66.36 35.04 9.63
N SER A 8 -66.89 34.23 10.58
CA SER A 8 -68.28 34.01 11.03
C SER A 8 -69.25 33.58 9.89
N LEU A 9 -70.16 32.59 9.95
CA LEU A 9 -70.66 31.67 10.98
C LEU A 9 -71.79 30.80 10.37
N ARG A 10 -72.18 29.70 11.07
CA ARG A 10 -73.46 28.93 11.07
C ARG A 10 -73.43 27.56 10.36
N ARG A 11 -73.35 26.42 11.07
CA ARG A 11 -74.32 25.69 11.94
C ARG A 11 -75.61 25.23 11.23
N ARG A 12 -75.86 23.91 11.18
CA ARG A 12 -76.86 23.19 12.01
C ARG A 12 -76.84 21.66 11.82
N HIS A 13 -77.21 20.98 12.91
CA HIS A 13 -77.48 19.55 13.17
C HIS A 13 -78.37 18.87 12.09
N THR A 14 -78.47 17.54 11.92
CA THR A 14 -78.96 16.52 12.86
C THR A 14 -78.87 15.11 12.22
N SER A 15 -78.99 14.08 13.06
CA SER A 15 -78.84 12.62 12.94
C SER A 15 -79.63 11.82 11.87
N LEU A 16 -79.17 10.56 11.70
CA LEU A 16 -79.94 9.29 11.63
C LEU A 16 -80.36 8.70 10.26
N VAL A 17 -79.72 7.55 9.93
CA VAL A 17 -80.32 6.23 9.60
C VAL A 17 -80.77 5.82 8.16
N LEU A 18 -80.28 4.62 7.81
CA LEU A 18 -80.73 3.52 6.94
C LEU A 18 -80.71 3.60 5.39
N LEU A 19 -79.95 2.62 4.85
CA LEU A 19 -80.33 1.61 3.83
C LEU A 19 -80.53 2.03 2.36
N ILE A 20 -79.69 1.48 1.48
CA ILE A 20 -79.92 0.95 0.11
C ILE A 20 -78.58 0.26 -0.24
N GLY A 21 -78.47 -1.00 -0.64
CA GLY A 21 -79.30 -1.74 -1.59
C GLY A 21 -78.49 -1.94 -2.89
N PHE A 22 -77.69 -3.00 -2.90
CA PHE A 22 -77.09 -3.74 -4.04
C PHE A 22 -77.47 -3.31 -5.46
N ILE A 23 -76.48 -2.96 -6.32
CA ILE A 23 -76.39 -3.41 -7.73
C ILE A 23 -74.91 -3.60 -8.11
N PHE A 24 -74.63 -4.81 -8.59
CA PHE A 24 -73.37 -5.33 -9.13
C PHE A 24 -72.89 -4.57 -10.38
N LEU A 25 -71.61 -4.23 -10.44
CA LEU A 25 -70.88 -4.01 -11.70
C LEU A 25 -69.61 -4.84 -11.66
N LEU A 26 -69.65 -5.93 -12.43
CA LEU A 26 -68.56 -6.83 -12.72
C LEU A 26 -67.43 -6.07 -13.42
N THR A 27 -66.33 -5.85 -12.71
CA THR A 27 -65.00 -5.75 -13.32
C THR A 27 -64.16 -6.85 -12.70
N GLY A 28 -63.94 -7.92 -13.46
CA GLY A 28 -63.06 -9.02 -13.08
C GLY A 28 -61.67 -8.46 -12.81
N ARG A 29 -61.30 -8.37 -11.53
CA ARG A 29 -59.90 -8.43 -11.14
C ARG A 29 -59.51 -9.89 -11.25
N SER A 30 -58.93 -10.23 -12.39
CA SER A 30 -58.05 -11.39 -12.47
C SER A 30 -56.98 -11.19 -11.39
N THR A 31 -57.12 -11.91 -10.28
CA THR A 31 -55.98 -12.22 -9.42
C THR A 31 -55.05 -13.03 -10.31
N VAL A 32 -54.10 -12.36 -10.95
CA VAL A 32 -52.88 -13.00 -11.42
C VAL A 32 -52.23 -13.49 -10.13
N LEU A 33 -52.43 -14.77 -9.82
CA LEU A 33 -51.49 -15.50 -8.99
C LEU A 33 -50.14 -15.23 -9.64
N ALA A 34 -49.26 -14.49 -8.96
CA ALA A 34 -47.88 -14.38 -9.38
C ALA A 34 -47.37 -15.82 -9.44
N GLN A 35 -47.26 -16.34 -10.65
CA GLN A 35 -46.62 -17.59 -10.93
C GLN A 35 -45.20 -17.41 -10.38
N GLU A 36 -44.81 -18.15 -9.35
CA GLU A 36 -43.43 -18.14 -8.85
C GLU A 36 -42.54 -18.38 -10.07
N ALA A 37 -41.85 -17.33 -10.50
CA ALA A 37 -40.97 -17.42 -11.64
C ALA A 37 -39.88 -18.43 -11.25
N THR A 38 -39.76 -19.52 -12.02
CA THR A 38 -38.68 -20.47 -11.86
C THR A 38 -37.37 -19.68 -11.84
N PRO A 39 -36.51 -19.85 -10.82
CA PRO A 39 -35.21 -19.18 -10.77
C PRO A 39 -34.47 -19.37 -12.10
N PRO A 40 -33.78 -18.33 -12.60
CA PRO A 40 -33.11 -18.39 -13.90
C PRO A 40 -31.80 -19.18 -13.78
N PHE A 41 -31.91 -20.48 -13.50
CA PHE A 41 -30.80 -21.39 -13.34
C PHE A 41 -30.95 -22.62 -14.23
N ASP A 42 -29.88 -22.93 -14.96
CA ASP A 42 -29.67 -24.20 -15.62
C ASP A 42 -29.27 -25.24 -14.56
N THR A 43 -30.25 -26.05 -14.17
CA THR A 43 -30.08 -27.07 -13.13
C THR A 43 -29.02 -28.12 -13.49
N GLU A 44 -28.80 -28.41 -14.78
CA GLU A 44 -27.79 -29.37 -15.23
C GLU A 44 -26.39 -28.78 -15.00
N LYS A 45 -26.17 -27.53 -15.39
CA LYS A 45 -24.90 -26.83 -15.11
C LYS A 45 -24.65 -26.66 -13.62
N LEU A 46 -25.68 -26.31 -12.84
CA LEU A 46 -25.55 -26.14 -11.39
C LEU A 46 -25.18 -27.44 -10.68
N SER A 47 -25.61 -28.60 -11.20
CA SER A 47 -25.22 -29.91 -10.68
C SER A 47 -23.72 -30.20 -10.77
N SER A 48 -22.96 -29.45 -11.60
CA SER A 48 -21.51 -29.59 -11.68
C SER A 48 -20.79 -29.26 -10.36
N VAL A 49 -21.43 -28.50 -9.46
CA VAL A 49 -20.95 -28.25 -8.10
C VAL A 49 -20.76 -29.58 -7.35
N ASP A 50 -21.67 -30.54 -7.49
CA ASP A 50 -21.58 -31.85 -6.82
C ASP A 50 -20.27 -32.57 -7.16
N ARG A 51 -19.92 -32.58 -8.46
CA ARG A 51 -18.71 -33.22 -8.96
C ARG A 51 -17.45 -32.50 -8.46
N LEU A 52 -17.47 -31.16 -8.43
CA LEU A 52 -16.33 -30.37 -7.93
C LEU A 52 -16.05 -30.66 -6.44
N ILE A 53 -17.09 -30.67 -5.60
CA ILE A 53 -16.93 -30.92 -4.16
C ILE A 53 -16.53 -32.38 -3.90
N THR A 54 -17.18 -33.34 -4.58
CA THR A 54 -16.88 -34.76 -4.40
C THR A 54 -15.43 -35.06 -4.80
N GLN A 55 -14.98 -34.52 -5.95
CA GLN A 55 -13.59 -34.68 -6.39
C GLN A 55 -12.61 -34.10 -5.38
N ALA A 56 -12.89 -32.91 -4.83
CA ALA A 56 -12.00 -32.30 -3.85
C ALA A 56 -11.94 -33.09 -2.52
N ILE A 57 -13.03 -33.76 -2.13
CA ILE A 57 -13.02 -34.69 -1.00
C ILE A 57 -12.18 -35.93 -1.32
N ASP A 58 -12.36 -36.51 -2.51
CA ASP A 58 -11.59 -37.67 -2.97
C ASP A 58 -10.08 -37.36 -3.07
N ASP A 59 -9.74 -36.13 -3.47
CA ASP A 59 -8.36 -35.62 -3.57
C ASP A 59 -7.77 -35.21 -2.20
N GLY A 60 -8.56 -35.27 -1.12
CA GLY A 60 -8.13 -34.91 0.23
C GLY A 60 -7.94 -33.41 0.47
N GLU A 61 -8.50 -32.54 -0.38
CA GLU A 61 -8.42 -31.08 -0.22
C GLU A 61 -9.25 -30.58 0.98
N LEU A 62 -10.27 -31.35 1.37
CA LEU A 62 -11.14 -31.13 2.53
C LEU A 62 -11.88 -32.44 2.91
N PRO A 63 -12.30 -32.63 4.16
CA PRO A 63 -13.07 -33.82 4.55
C PRO A 63 -14.58 -33.69 4.25
N GLY A 64 -15.07 -32.46 4.13
CA GLY A 64 -16.48 -32.18 3.89
C GLY A 64 -16.79 -30.68 3.82
N ALA A 65 -17.94 -30.37 3.25
CA ALA A 65 -18.43 -29.00 3.09
C ALA A 65 -19.96 -28.94 3.07
N VAL A 66 -20.49 -27.75 3.33
CA VAL A 66 -21.88 -27.38 3.04
C VAL A 66 -21.86 -26.19 2.09
N VAL A 67 -22.58 -26.32 0.97
CA VAL A 67 -22.68 -25.30 -0.07
C VAL A 67 -24.13 -24.88 -0.24
N VAL A 68 -24.38 -23.58 -0.26
CA VAL A 68 -25.68 -22.97 -0.55
C VAL A 68 -25.53 -21.92 -1.63
N VAL A 69 -26.44 -21.94 -2.59
CA VAL A 69 -26.62 -20.89 -3.60
C VAL A 69 -28.03 -20.34 -3.45
N GLY A 70 -28.13 -19.03 -3.29
CA GLY A 70 -29.41 -18.33 -3.28
C GLY A 70 -29.56 -17.37 -4.45
N TYR A 71 -30.81 -17.12 -4.80
CA TYR A 71 -31.23 -16.16 -5.82
C TYR A 71 -32.39 -15.34 -5.26
N GLY A 72 -32.15 -14.04 -5.02
CA GLY A 72 -33.10 -13.19 -4.30
C GLY A 72 -33.46 -13.79 -2.94
N ASP A 73 -34.74 -14.09 -2.74
CA ASP A 73 -35.31 -14.71 -1.54
C ASP A 73 -35.39 -16.25 -1.61
N GLN A 74 -34.90 -16.89 -2.67
CA GLN A 74 -34.97 -18.33 -2.88
C GLN A 74 -33.60 -19.01 -2.66
N ILE A 75 -33.62 -20.29 -2.30
CA ILE A 75 -32.43 -21.17 -2.34
C ILE A 75 -32.58 -22.03 -3.59
N VAL A 76 -31.61 -21.96 -4.49
CA VAL A 76 -31.61 -22.71 -5.75
C VAL A 76 -30.75 -23.97 -5.68
N TYR A 77 -29.84 -24.02 -4.70
CA TYR A 77 -29.00 -25.18 -4.43
C TYR A 77 -28.58 -25.20 -2.96
N GLN A 78 -28.69 -26.37 -2.31
CA GLN A 78 -28.19 -26.58 -0.96
C GLN A 78 -27.83 -28.05 -0.78
N LYS A 79 -26.59 -28.33 -0.37
CA LYS A 79 -26.13 -29.70 -0.14
C LYS A 79 -24.97 -29.76 0.86
N ALA A 80 -24.99 -30.81 1.68
CA ALA A 80 -23.88 -31.19 2.56
C ALA A 80 -23.12 -32.37 1.93
N PHE A 81 -21.80 -32.35 2.08
CA PHE A 81 -20.88 -33.30 1.46
C PHE A 81 -19.86 -33.81 2.48
N GLY A 82 -19.52 -35.09 2.36
CA GLY A 82 -18.45 -35.71 3.13
C GLY A 82 -18.76 -35.77 4.63
N SER A 83 -17.72 -35.59 5.44
CA SER A 83 -17.76 -35.76 6.89
C SER A 83 -17.20 -34.54 7.60
N ARG A 84 -17.78 -34.16 8.74
CA ARG A 84 -17.20 -33.13 9.61
C ARG A 84 -16.10 -33.69 10.51
N VAL A 85 -16.07 -35.01 10.75
CA VAL A 85 -14.98 -35.69 11.48
C VAL A 85 -14.51 -36.91 10.69
N VAL A 86 -13.21 -36.95 10.38
CA VAL A 86 -12.52 -38.10 9.74
C VAL A 86 -11.31 -38.65 10.52
N SER A 87 -11.07 -38.21 11.77
CA SER A 87 -9.85 -38.55 12.53
C SER A 87 -9.80 -40.03 12.97
N GLN A 88 -8.61 -40.64 12.91
CA GLN A 88 -8.41 -42.01 13.37
C GLN A 88 -8.74 -42.14 14.87
N GLY A 89 -9.68 -43.02 15.21
CA GLY A 89 -10.05 -43.36 16.59
C GLY A 89 -11.22 -42.55 17.20
N GLN A 90 -11.75 -41.52 16.55
CA GLN A 90 -12.93 -40.77 17.04
C GLN A 90 -14.26 -41.12 16.35
N GLY A 91 -14.21 -41.97 15.32
CA GLY A 91 -15.39 -42.33 14.51
C GLY A 91 -15.70 -41.25 13.46
N LEU A 92 -16.31 -41.68 12.36
CA LEU A 92 -16.71 -40.79 11.27
C LEU A 92 -18.02 -40.08 11.65
N GLU A 93 -18.04 -38.74 11.60
CA GLU A 93 -19.26 -37.95 11.77
C GLU A 93 -19.64 -37.30 10.44
N GLU A 94 -20.83 -37.60 9.93
CA GLU A 94 -21.32 -37.07 8.65
C GLU A 94 -21.47 -35.54 8.67
N MET A 95 -21.20 -34.90 7.53
CA MET A 95 -21.48 -33.48 7.33
C MET A 95 -22.98 -33.29 7.13
N THR A 96 -23.57 -32.35 7.87
CA THR A 96 -25.00 -32.01 7.78
C THR A 96 -25.20 -30.53 7.53
N VAL A 97 -26.33 -30.14 6.94
CA VAL A 97 -26.62 -28.73 6.61
C VAL A 97 -26.69 -27.80 7.83
N ASP A 98 -26.94 -28.36 9.01
CA ASP A 98 -26.97 -27.65 10.29
C ASP A 98 -25.61 -27.64 11.01
N THR A 99 -24.53 -28.11 10.35
CA THR A 99 -23.17 -28.06 10.89
C THR A 99 -22.74 -26.62 11.09
N ILE A 100 -22.16 -26.35 12.26
CA ILE A 100 -21.62 -25.06 12.67
C ILE A 100 -20.12 -25.04 12.36
N PHE A 101 -19.64 -23.99 11.71
CA PHE A 101 -18.24 -23.83 11.31
C PHE A 101 -17.60 -22.65 12.02
N ASP A 102 -16.31 -22.76 12.34
CA ASP A 102 -15.48 -21.59 12.62
C ASP A 102 -15.35 -20.78 11.33
N LEU A 103 -15.88 -19.55 11.34
CA LEU A 103 -15.93 -18.71 10.17
C LEU A 103 -14.62 -17.99 9.86
N ALA A 104 -13.63 -18.03 10.77
CA ALA A 104 -12.39 -17.28 10.66
C ALA A 104 -12.65 -15.83 10.22
N SER A 105 -12.00 -15.37 9.15
CA SER A 105 -12.08 -13.98 8.67
C SER A 105 -13.45 -13.53 8.14
N LEU A 106 -14.44 -14.39 7.93
CA LEU A 106 -15.81 -13.88 7.68
C LEU A 106 -16.36 -13.11 8.89
N THR A 107 -15.80 -13.33 10.09
CA THR A 107 -16.08 -12.52 11.30
C THR A 107 -15.96 -11.02 11.01
N LYS A 108 -14.97 -10.62 10.19
CA LYS A 108 -14.75 -9.23 9.78
C LYS A 108 -16.00 -8.60 9.21
N VAL A 109 -16.60 -9.26 8.22
CA VAL A 109 -17.72 -8.69 7.47
C VAL A 109 -19.08 -8.97 8.10
N VAL A 110 -19.23 -10.11 8.79
CA VAL A 110 -20.52 -10.53 9.39
C VAL A 110 -20.76 -9.88 10.75
N ALA A 111 -19.73 -9.72 11.58
CA ALA A 111 -19.86 -9.12 12.91
C ALA A 111 -19.35 -7.67 12.94
N THR A 112 -18.08 -7.47 12.60
CA THR A 112 -17.37 -6.22 12.92
C THR A 112 -17.76 -5.08 11.98
N THR A 113 -17.67 -5.28 10.67
CA THR A 113 -18.10 -4.29 9.66
C THR A 113 -19.56 -3.95 9.85
N THR A 114 -20.43 -4.96 10.06
CA THR A 114 -21.85 -4.73 10.31
C THR A 114 -22.06 -3.84 11.53
N SER A 115 -21.39 -4.14 12.65
CA SER A 115 -21.49 -3.35 13.88
C SER A 115 -21.01 -1.91 13.68
N ILE A 116 -19.87 -1.73 13.01
CA ILE A 116 -19.32 -0.40 12.70
C ILE A 116 -20.25 0.39 11.79
N MET A 117 -20.79 -0.22 10.74
CA MET A 117 -21.71 0.47 9.83
C MET A 117 -23.05 0.81 10.50
N MET A 118 -23.51 0.02 11.48
CA MET A 118 -24.68 0.38 12.30
C MET A 118 -24.38 1.63 13.13
N LEU A 119 -23.21 1.70 13.78
CA LEU A 119 -22.78 2.89 14.54
C LEU A 119 -22.66 4.12 13.62
N VAL A 120 -22.20 3.94 12.38
CA VAL A 120 -22.18 5.02 11.36
C VAL A 120 -23.59 5.48 11.01
N GLU A 121 -24.52 4.56 10.74
CA GLU A 121 -25.90 4.89 10.37
C GLU A 121 -26.67 5.56 11.53
N MET A 122 -26.39 5.18 12.77
CA MET A 122 -26.92 5.85 13.97
C MET A 122 -26.30 7.23 14.22
N GLY A 123 -25.24 7.59 13.50
CA GLY A 123 -24.53 8.86 13.66
C GLY A 123 -23.60 8.93 14.87
N GLU A 124 -23.32 7.79 15.51
CA GLU A 124 -22.44 7.67 16.68
C GLU A 124 -20.95 7.77 16.29
N ILE A 125 -20.61 7.34 15.07
CA ILE A 125 -19.27 7.49 14.50
C ILE A 125 -19.34 7.90 13.03
N ARG A 126 -18.25 8.45 12.50
CA ARG A 126 -18.05 8.73 11.07
C ARG A 126 -16.89 7.90 10.54
N LEU A 127 -16.97 7.51 9.26
CA LEU A 127 -15.90 6.78 8.58
C LEU A 127 -14.55 7.55 8.60
N ARG A 128 -14.59 8.88 8.62
CA ARG A 128 -13.39 9.74 8.68
C ARG A 128 -12.92 10.05 10.09
N ASP A 129 -13.62 9.59 11.12
CA ASP A 129 -13.16 9.79 12.49
C ASP A 129 -11.82 9.07 12.69
N ARG A 130 -10.92 9.74 13.42
CA ARG A 130 -9.64 9.15 13.78
C ARG A 130 -9.87 8.02 14.77
N VAL A 131 -9.16 6.92 14.61
CA VAL A 131 -9.17 5.81 15.60
C VAL A 131 -8.79 6.33 16.99
N ALA A 132 -7.83 7.25 17.02
CA ALA A 132 -7.38 7.97 18.21
C ALA A 132 -8.49 8.70 19.00
N THR A 133 -9.62 9.02 18.36
CA THR A 133 -10.78 9.64 19.04
C THR A 133 -11.37 8.69 20.08
N PHE A 134 -11.38 7.39 19.75
CA PHE A 134 -11.96 6.34 20.58
C PHE A 134 -10.88 5.62 21.40
N ILE A 135 -9.68 5.50 20.83
CA ILE A 135 -8.52 4.87 21.47
C ILE A 135 -7.39 5.90 21.57
N PRO A 136 -7.42 6.84 22.54
CA PRO A 136 -6.44 7.94 22.63
C PRO A 136 -4.98 7.48 22.64
N GLU A 137 -4.70 6.37 23.32
CA GLU A 137 -3.38 5.75 23.41
C GLU A 137 -2.84 5.26 22.05
N PHE A 138 -3.70 5.14 21.03
CA PHE A 138 -3.32 4.77 19.67
C PHE A 138 -2.59 5.89 18.92
N ALA A 139 -2.74 7.16 19.33
CA ALA A 139 -2.16 8.34 18.66
C ALA A 139 -0.65 8.49 18.91
N ARG A 140 0.14 7.48 18.53
CA ARG A 140 1.59 7.43 18.71
C ARG A 140 2.23 6.84 17.47
N TYR A 141 3.50 7.17 17.22
CA TYR A 141 4.27 6.62 16.09
C TYR A 141 3.61 6.88 14.72
N GLY A 142 3.07 8.09 14.48
CA GLY A 142 2.47 8.50 13.20
C GLY A 142 1.05 7.96 12.94
N LYS A 143 0.40 7.37 13.95
CA LYS A 143 -0.93 6.76 13.83
C LYS A 143 -2.10 7.70 14.08
N GLU A 144 -1.86 8.96 14.44
CA GLU A 144 -2.89 9.98 14.71
C GLU A 144 -3.84 10.23 13.54
N ASN A 145 -3.40 9.91 12.32
CA ASN A 145 -4.17 10.10 11.09
C ASN A 145 -4.89 8.83 10.59
N VAL A 146 -4.80 7.69 11.28
CA VAL A 146 -5.57 6.49 10.90
C VAL A 146 -7.05 6.72 11.20
N THR A 147 -7.92 6.39 10.25
CA THR A 147 -9.38 6.56 10.36
C THR A 147 -10.10 5.23 10.42
N ILE A 148 -11.38 5.23 10.81
CA ILE A 148 -12.26 4.05 10.73
C ILE A 148 -12.30 3.48 9.30
N HIS A 149 -12.37 4.37 8.30
CA HIS A 149 -12.29 4.01 6.88
C HIS A 149 -11.00 3.25 6.56
N HIS A 150 -9.83 3.74 7.01
CA HIS A 150 -8.56 3.06 6.79
C HIS A 150 -8.51 1.66 7.42
N LEU A 151 -9.11 1.47 8.60
CA LEU A 151 -9.20 0.15 9.21
C LEU A 151 -10.07 -0.80 8.37
N LEU A 152 -11.28 -0.36 7.99
CA LEU A 152 -12.25 -1.13 7.21
C LEU A 152 -11.72 -1.53 5.83
N THR A 153 -10.92 -0.69 5.18
CA THR A 153 -10.38 -0.96 3.84
C THR A 153 -9.00 -1.61 3.84
N HIS A 154 -8.46 -1.94 5.02
CA HIS A 154 -7.09 -2.44 5.15
C HIS A 154 -5.99 -1.48 4.66
N MET A 155 -6.23 -0.18 4.77
CA MET A 155 -5.30 0.88 4.35
C MET A 155 -4.76 1.70 5.52
N SER A 156 -4.67 1.11 6.71
CA SER A 156 -4.15 1.78 7.91
C SER A 156 -2.64 1.93 7.90
N GLY A 157 -1.93 1.09 7.15
CA GLY A 157 -0.48 0.93 7.23
C GLY A 157 -0.02 -0.07 8.30
N LEU A 158 -0.93 -0.60 9.12
CA LEU A 158 -0.59 -1.60 10.14
C LEU A 158 -0.17 -2.92 9.49
N ARG A 159 0.78 -3.61 10.13
CA ARG A 159 1.23 -4.93 9.68
C ARG A 159 0.12 -5.99 9.78
N PRO A 160 0.27 -7.16 9.14
CA PRO A 160 -0.81 -8.14 9.03
C PRO A 160 -1.38 -8.64 10.36
N ASP A 161 -0.54 -8.94 11.36
CA ASP A 161 -0.98 -9.43 12.67
C ASP A 161 0.07 -9.10 13.75
N LEU A 162 -0.28 -9.27 15.02
CA LEU A 162 0.62 -9.15 16.17
C LEU A 162 1.72 -10.23 16.15
N ASP A 163 2.80 -10.00 16.91
CA ASP A 163 3.93 -10.93 16.97
C ASP A 163 3.57 -12.12 17.86
N LEU A 164 3.36 -13.28 17.23
CA LEU A 164 3.00 -14.52 17.91
C LEU A 164 4.20 -15.18 18.61
N ASN A 165 5.44 -14.79 18.31
CA ASN A 165 6.63 -15.30 19.00
C ASN A 165 6.75 -14.73 20.43
N ARG A 166 6.14 -13.58 20.69
CA ARG A 166 6.06 -12.99 22.03
C ARG A 166 4.92 -13.61 22.82
N SER A 167 5.13 -13.82 24.11
CA SER A 167 4.09 -14.28 25.02
C SER A 167 3.21 -13.10 25.42
N TRP A 168 1.94 -13.12 25.02
CA TRP A 168 0.93 -12.13 25.41
C TRP A 168 -0.46 -12.77 25.41
N ARG A 169 -1.36 -12.25 26.26
CA ARG A 169 -2.75 -12.72 26.40
C ARG A 169 -3.65 -11.59 26.87
N GLY A 170 -4.93 -11.67 26.50
CA GLY A 170 -5.96 -10.71 26.86
C GLY A 170 -6.14 -9.61 25.81
N SER A 171 -7.38 -9.19 25.62
CA SER A 171 -7.73 -8.18 24.63
C SER A 171 -7.06 -6.85 24.91
N ASP A 172 -7.05 -6.38 26.16
CA ASP A 172 -6.40 -5.12 26.54
C ASP A 172 -4.90 -5.11 26.19
N VAL A 173 -4.22 -6.24 26.38
CA VAL A 173 -2.80 -6.39 26.00
C VAL A 173 -2.64 -6.37 24.49
N ALA A 174 -3.54 -7.00 23.73
CA ALA A 174 -3.52 -6.94 22.27
C ALA A 174 -3.74 -5.51 21.74
N ILE A 175 -4.67 -4.76 22.34
CA ILE A 175 -4.90 -3.34 22.01
C ILE A 175 -3.67 -2.50 22.35
N GLN A 176 -3.06 -2.71 23.53
CA GLN A 176 -1.82 -2.04 23.90
C GLN A 176 -0.71 -2.35 22.89
N LEU A 177 -0.49 -3.62 22.52
CA LEU A 177 0.51 -3.99 21.52
C LEU A 177 0.23 -3.33 20.16
N ALA A 178 -1.03 -3.26 19.73
CA ALA A 178 -1.42 -2.55 18.51
C ALA A 178 -1.12 -1.04 18.58
N THR A 179 -1.20 -0.43 19.76
CA THR A 179 -0.82 0.98 19.95
C THR A 179 0.69 1.21 19.85
N GLU A 180 1.50 0.19 20.08
CA GLU A 180 2.96 0.21 19.97
C GLU A 180 3.46 -0.13 18.54
N GLU A 181 2.56 -0.48 17.62
CA GLU A 181 2.93 -0.79 16.23
C GLU A 181 3.39 0.45 15.47
N ILE A 182 4.34 0.26 14.56
CA ILE A 182 4.80 1.26 13.60
C ILE A 182 4.18 0.94 12.24
N LEU A 183 3.71 1.97 11.54
CA LEU A 183 3.09 1.80 10.22
C LEU A 183 4.13 1.40 9.16
N LEU A 184 3.81 0.39 8.36
CA LEU A 184 4.58 -0.04 7.19
C LEU A 184 4.34 0.83 5.96
N ALA A 185 3.26 1.63 5.97
CA ALA A 185 2.89 2.59 4.93
C ALA A 185 2.04 3.72 5.54
N SER A 186 2.07 4.90 4.93
CA SER A 186 1.21 6.01 5.36
C SER A 186 -0.28 5.62 5.23
N PRO A 187 -1.15 6.01 6.17
CA PRO A 187 -2.57 5.67 6.10
C PRO A 187 -3.20 6.16 4.79
N GLY A 188 -3.93 5.28 4.10
CA GLY A 188 -4.60 5.57 2.83
C GLY A 188 -3.76 5.31 1.58
N THR A 189 -2.46 4.97 1.70
CA THR A 189 -1.56 4.87 0.53
C THR A 189 -1.33 3.45 0.03
N LYS A 190 -1.55 2.43 0.86
CA LYS A 190 -1.29 1.02 0.50
C LYS A 190 -2.25 0.07 1.21
N PHE A 191 -2.78 -0.88 0.46
CA PHE A 191 -3.50 -2.04 1.00
C PHE A 191 -2.53 -3.02 1.68
N ILE A 192 -2.76 -3.28 2.98
CA ILE A 192 -2.09 -4.30 3.77
C ILE A 192 -3.17 -5.04 4.55
N TYR A 193 -3.49 -6.26 4.11
CA TYR A 193 -4.48 -7.09 4.80
C TYR A 193 -4.01 -7.36 6.23
N SER A 194 -4.78 -6.84 7.20
CA SER A 194 -4.37 -6.70 8.60
C SER A 194 -5.51 -7.03 9.56
N ASP A 195 -5.27 -8.01 10.43
CA ASP A 195 -6.14 -8.42 11.51
C ASP A 195 -6.17 -7.38 12.64
N ILE A 196 -5.06 -6.65 12.82
CA ILE A 196 -4.94 -5.53 13.76
C ILE A 196 -6.04 -4.50 13.53
N ASN A 197 -6.32 -4.20 12.26
CA ASN A 197 -7.38 -3.25 11.92
C ASN A 197 -8.74 -3.67 12.48
N PHE A 198 -9.05 -4.96 12.40
CA PHE A 198 -10.38 -5.44 12.72
C PHE A 198 -10.58 -5.67 14.21
N PHE A 199 -9.57 -6.11 14.95
CA PHE A 199 -9.73 -6.13 16.41
C PHE A 199 -9.72 -4.71 17.01
N LEU A 200 -9.04 -3.73 16.39
CA LEU A 200 -9.18 -2.31 16.77
C LEU A 200 -10.60 -1.79 16.47
N LEU A 201 -11.21 -2.18 15.34
CA LEU A 201 -12.63 -1.87 15.09
C LEU A 201 -13.55 -2.50 16.13
N GLY A 202 -13.28 -3.74 16.55
CA GLY A 202 -14.00 -4.37 17.67
C GLY A 202 -13.89 -3.57 18.98
N GLU A 203 -12.72 -3.00 19.26
CA GLU A 203 -12.50 -2.11 20.40
C GLU A 203 -13.24 -0.77 20.25
N VAL A 204 -13.33 -0.22 19.04
CA VAL A 204 -14.16 0.96 18.76
C VAL A 204 -15.64 0.66 19.05
N VAL A 205 -16.15 -0.49 18.60
CA VAL A 205 -17.53 -0.92 18.95
C VAL A 205 -17.71 -0.94 20.46
N ARG A 206 -16.77 -1.55 21.20
CA ARG A 206 -16.82 -1.63 22.67
C ARG A 206 -16.85 -0.27 23.34
N ARG A 207 -16.00 0.66 22.90
CA ARG A 207 -15.89 2.00 23.53
C ARG A 207 -17.05 2.92 23.18
N VAL A 208 -17.60 2.82 21.97
CA VAL A 208 -18.72 3.67 21.55
C VAL A 208 -20.06 3.15 22.06
N SER A 209 -20.29 1.84 22.01
CA SER A 209 -21.57 1.25 22.42
C SER A 209 -21.63 0.86 23.90
N GLU A 210 -20.50 0.90 24.60
CA GLU A 210 -20.32 0.34 25.94
C GLU A 210 -20.63 -1.17 26.04
N MET A 211 -20.74 -1.86 24.89
CA MET A 211 -21.00 -3.30 24.79
C MET A 211 -19.83 -4.03 24.10
N PRO A 212 -19.35 -5.16 24.62
CA PRO A 212 -18.42 -6.02 23.91
C PRO A 212 -18.94 -6.40 22.50
N LEU A 213 -18.02 -6.59 21.54
CA LEU A 213 -18.39 -6.88 20.15
C LEU A 213 -19.32 -8.09 20.02
N ASP A 214 -19.10 -9.15 20.79
CA ASP A 214 -19.94 -10.35 20.76
C ASP A 214 -21.37 -10.07 21.23
N GLU A 215 -21.54 -9.30 22.31
CA GLU A 215 -22.86 -8.88 22.79
C GLU A 215 -23.57 -7.91 21.84
N PHE A 216 -22.82 -6.94 21.29
CA PHE A 216 -23.37 -5.99 20.32
C PHE A 216 -23.84 -6.71 19.06
N ALA A 217 -22.99 -7.56 18.46
CA ALA A 217 -23.35 -8.30 17.25
C ALA A 217 -24.52 -9.27 17.52
N GLN A 218 -24.54 -9.96 18.66
CA GLN A 218 -25.64 -10.84 19.04
C GLN A 218 -26.98 -10.09 19.10
N THR A 219 -27.04 -9.00 19.86
CA THR A 219 -28.30 -8.30 20.16
C THR A 219 -28.76 -7.35 19.05
N LYS A 220 -27.84 -6.79 18.28
CA LYS A 220 -28.14 -5.80 17.23
C LYS A 220 -28.20 -6.38 15.83
N VAL A 221 -27.55 -7.52 15.59
CA VAL A 221 -27.46 -8.13 14.25
C VAL A 221 -28.11 -9.50 14.24
N PHE A 222 -27.61 -10.44 15.04
CA PHE A 222 -27.95 -11.85 14.89
C PHE A 222 -29.35 -12.18 15.39
N GLU A 223 -29.74 -11.73 16.59
CA GLU A 223 -31.09 -11.93 17.13
C GLU A 223 -32.17 -11.30 16.25
N PRO A 224 -32.06 -10.03 15.81
CA PRO A 224 -33.04 -9.44 14.91
C PRO A 224 -33.15 -10.17 13.57
N LEU A 225 -32.03 -10.65 13.02
CA LEU A 225 -32.05 -11.44 11.78
C LEU A 225 -32.53 -12.89 11.99
N GLY A 226 -32.70 -13.36 13.22
CA GLY A 226 -33.02 -14.74 13.52
C GLY A 226 -31.88 -15.71 13.21
N MET A 227 -30.64 -15.26 13.33
CA MET A 227 -29.42 -16.07 13.17
C MET A 227 -29.07 -16.77 14.48
N SER A 228 -29.85 -17.80 14.83
CA SER A 228 -29.81 -18.44 16.17
C SER A 228 -28.61 -19.34 16.43
N ASP A 229 -27.89 -19.77 15.39
CA ASP A 229 -26.70 -20.60 15.48
C ASP A 229 -25.41 -19.80 15.17
N THR A 230 -25.48 -18.47 15.22
CA THR A 230 -24.34 -17.57 14.98
C THR A 230 -23.90 -16.90 16.27
N MET A 231 -22.66 -17.17 16.70
CA MET A 231 -22.14 -16.66 17.97
C MET A 231 -20.62 -16.73 18.07
N PHE A 232 -20.06 -15.95 18.98
CA PHE A 232 -18.71 -16.17 19.51
C PHE A 232 -18.76 -17.19 20.65
N ARG A 233 -17.67 -17.94 20.85
CA ARG A 233 -17.49 -18.88 22.00
C ARG A 233 -18.70 -19.83 22.19
N PRO A 234 -19.04 -20.66 21.19
CA PRO A 234 -20.21 -21.53 21.28
C PRO A 234 -20.12 -22.47 22.50
N PRO A 235 -21.25 -22.75 23.18
CA PRO A 235 -21.25 -23.58 24.37
C PRO A 235 -20.93 -25.05 24.04
N ARG A 236 -20.41 -25.78 25.04
CA ARG A 236 -20.08 -27.22 24.89
C ARG A 236 -21.24 -28.09 24.40
N SER A 237 -22.48 -27.72 24.69
CA SER A 237 -23.68 -28.41 24.21
C SER A 237 -23.80 -28.41 22.69
N MET A 238 -23.21 -27.43 22.00
CA MET A 238 -23.22 -27.34 20.53
C MET A 238 -22.06 -28.07 19.87
N HIS A 239 -21.03 -28.52 20.62
CA HIS A 239 -19.87 -29.20 20.05
C HIS A 239 -20.23 -30.34 19.09
N PRO A 240 -21.23 -31.22 19.36
CA PRO A 240 -21.62 -32.27 18.41
C PRO A 240 -22.01 -31.78 17.02
N ARG A 241 -22.51 -30.54 16.90
CA ARG A 241 -22.86 -29.89 15.62
C ARG A 241 -21.70 -29.08 15.02
N ILE A 242 -20.61 -28.85 15.75
CA ILE A 242 -19.48 -28.04 15.29
C ILE A 242 -18.46 -28.92 14.55
N ALA A 243 -18.08 -28.49 13.35
CA ALA A 243 -16.96 -29.09 12.65
C ALA A 243 -15.63 -28.72 13.34
N PRO A 244 -14.79 -29.69 13.74
CA PRO A 244 -13.44 -29.40 14.21
C PRO A 244 -12.58 -28.76 13.11
N THR A 245 -11.50 -28.10 13.54
CA THR A 245 -10.45 -27.60 12.63
C THR A 245 -9.23 -28.52 12.70
N GLU A 246 -8.16 -28.15 13.39
CA GLU A 246 -6.97 -28.99 13.52
C GLU A 246 -6.49 -29.08 14.97
N SER A 247 -5.49 -29.92 15.23
CA SER A 247 -4.90 -30.06 16.56
C SER A 247 -3.91 -28.94 16.85
N CYS A 248 -4.22 -28.06 17.79
CA CYS A 248 -3.36 -26.95 18.18
C CYS A 248 -3.13 -26.96 19.68
N THR A 249 -2.00 -26.40 20.14
CA THR A 249 -1.91 -25.93 21.52
C THR A 249 -2.76 -24.65 21.66
N MET A 250 -3.26 -24.35 22.86
CA MET A 250 -4.21 -23.26 23.07
C MET A 250 -3.73 -21.90 22.55
N TYR A 251 -2.42 -21.62 22.56
CA TYR A 251 -1.86 -20.33 22.13
C TYR A 251 -0.72 -20.45 21.10
N GLY A 252 -0.40 -21.67 20.67
CA GLY A 252 0.67 -21.91 19.72
C GLY A 252 0.24 -21.71 18.27
N TRP A 253 1.22 -21.32 17.48
CA TRP A 253 1.18 -21.26 16.04
C TRP A 253 2.60 -21.52 15.50
N PRO A 254 2.81 -22.36 14.47
CA PRO A 254 1.80 -23.19 13.79
C PRO A 254 1.16 -24.22 14.73
N CYS A 255 0.05 -24.82 14.30
CA CYS A 255 -0.63 -25.89 15.04
C CYS A 255 0.19 -27.19 15.08
N GLY A 256 -0.11 -28.07 16.03
CA GLY A 256 0.66 -29.27 16.36
C GLY A 256 1.51 -29.15 17.65
N GLY A 257 2.36 -30.16 17.87
CA GLY A 257 3.26 -30.25 19.03
C GLY A 257 2.70 -30.97 20.26
N ASP A 258 3.56 -31.19 21.25
CA ASP A 258 3.21 -31.87 22.50
C ASP A 258 2.10 -31.11 23.25
N GLY A 259 1.04 -31.84 23.62
CA GLY A 259 -0.12 -31.25 24.30
C GLY A 259 -1.11 -30.52 23.40
N ALA A 260 -0.95 -30.59 22.06
CA ALA A 260 -1.97 -30.13 21.13
C ALA A 260 -3.27 -30.95 21.25
N THR A 261 -4.41 -30.27 21.13
CA THR A 261 -5.74 -30.89 21.15
C THR A 261 -6.55 -30.42 19.97
N MET A 262 -7.38 -31.31 19.43
CA MET A 262 -8.29 -30.97 18.33
C MET A 262 -9.18 -29.78 18.72
N LEU A 263 -9.09 -28.69 17.97
CA LEU A 263 -9.94 -27.53 18.20
C LEU A 263 -11.36 -27.81 17.70
N ARG A 264 -12.34 -27.72 18.60
CA ARG A 264 -13.77 -27.86 18.32
C ARG A 264 -14.54 -26.92 19.24
N GLY A 265 -15.29 -25.99 18.66
CA GLY A 265 -15.93 -24.88 19.40
C GLY A 265 -14.97 -23.83 19.96
N ILE A 266 -13.71 -23.86 19.52
CA ILE A 266 -12.66 -22.90 19.88
C ILE A 266 -12.12 -22.32 18.58
N VAL A 267 -11.99 -20.99 18.52
CA VAL A 267 -11.50 -20.29 17.33
C VAL A 267 -10.11 -20.79 16.91
N HIS A 268 -9.90 -20.97 15.61
CA HIS A 268 -8.66 -21.42 14.99
C HIS A 268 -7.60 -20.33 14.87
N ASP A 269 -8.01 -19.07 14.80
CA ASP A 269 -7.08 -17.95 14.77
C ASP A 269 -6.32 -17.80 16.10
N PRO A 270 -4.97 -17.83 16.11
CA PRO A 270 -4.18 -17.79 17.34
C PRO A 270 -4.27 -16.45 18.07
N THR A 271 -4.37 -15.33 17.35
CA THR A 271 -4.52 -13.99 17.93
C THR A 271 -5.86 -13.88 18.65
N SER A 272 -6.96 -14.31 18.02
CA SER A 272 -8.29 -14.36 18.62
C SER A 272 -8.33 -15.29 19.84
N ARG A 273 -7.68 -16.47 19.80
CA ARG A 273 -7.54 -17.34 21.00
C ARG A 273 -6.82 -16.63 22.15
N ARG A 274 -5.72 -15.91 21.87
CA ARG A 274 -4.99 -15.13 22.89
C ARG A 274 -5.81 -13.97 23.44
N MET A 275 -6.73 -13.42 22.66
CA MET A 275 -7.72 -12.42 23.07
C MET A 275 -8.95 -13.02 23.79
N GLY A 276 -8.99 -14.34 24.02
CA GLY A 276 -10.09 -14.98 24.74
C GLY A 276 -11.27 -15.43 23.85
N GLY A 277 -11.08 -15.45 22.53
CA GLY A 277 -12.03 -16.00 21.55
C GLY A 277 -13.04 -15.00 20.99
N VAL A 278 -12.93 -13.72 21.36
CA VAL A 278 -13.74 -12.62 20.80
C VAL A 278 -12.77 -11.56 20.26
N ALA A 279 -12.67 -11.49 18.94
CA ALA A 279 -11.88 -10.47 18.25
C ALA A 279 -12.58 -10.06 16.95
N GLY A 280 -12.36 -8.82 16.52
CA GLY A 280 -13.07 -8.32 15.34
C GLY A 280 -12.63 -8.96 14.01
N HIS A 281 -11.49 -9.63 13.99
CA HIS A 281 -10.96 -10.27 12.79
C HIS A 281 -11.30 -11.76 12.66
N ALA A 282 -11.59 -12.45 13.77
CA ALA A 282 -11.90 -13.88 13.86
C ALA A 282 -12.56 -14.25 15.20
N GLY A 283 -13.32 -15.35 15.24
CA GLY A 283 -13.96 -15.86 16.46
C GLY A 283 -15.43 -16.23 16.32
N LEU A 284 -16.05 -15.85 15.19
CA LEU A 284 -17.45 -16.13 14.92
C LEU A 284 -17.64 -17.56 14.42
N PHE A 285 -18.66 -18.23 14.94
CA PHE A 285 -19.16 -19.51 14.47
C PHE A 285 -20.54 -19.32 13.86
N SER A 286 -20.88 -20.06 12.80
CA SER A 286 -22.21 -19.97 12.17
C SER A 286 -22.53 -21.21 11.32
N THR A 287 -23.79 -21.29 10.88
CA THR A 287 -24.29 -22.27 9.90
C THR A 287 -24.53 -21.61 8.54
N VAL A 288 -24.71 -22.43 7.49
CA VAL A 288 -25.14 -21.89 6.20
C VAL A 288 -26.52 -21.24 6.26
N SER A 289 -27.44 -21.75 7.09
CA SER A 289 -28.80 -21.24 7.22
C SER A 289 -28.84 -19.83 7.76
N ASP A 290 -27.99 -19.51 8.74
CA ASP A 290 -27.88 -18.16 9.28
C ASP A 290 -27.22 -17.20 8.29
N LEU A 291 -26.12 -17.63 7.65
CA LEU A 291 -25.45 -16.82 6.63
C LEU A 291 -26.34 -16.54 5.42
N VAL A 292 -27.26 -17.44 5.06
CA VAL A 292 -28.29 -17.19 4.03
C VAL A 292 -29.17 -16.00 4.42
N ARG A 293 -29.60 -15.91 5.68
CA ARG A 293 -30.43 -14.79 6.16
C ARG A 293 -29.66 -13.47 6.07
N PHE A 294 -28.38 -13.49 6.43
CA PHE A 294 -27.47 -12.35 6.28
C PHE A 294 -27.29 -11.93 4.80
N CYS A 295 -26.99 -12.88 3.89
CA CYS A 295 -26.87 -12.61 2.46
C CYS A 295 -28.15 -12.00 1.86
N ARG A 296 -29.30 -12.56 2.22
CA ARG A 296 -30.61 -12.07 1.76
C ARG A 296 -30.89 -10.66 2.26
N MET A 297 -30.57 -10.36 3.52
CA MET A 297 -30.68 -9.01 4.06
C MET A 297 -29.86 -8.01 3.21
N LEU A 298 -28.63 -8.36 2.84
CA LEU A 298 -27.79 -7.51 1.99
C LEU A 298 -28.36 -7.35 0.57
N LEU A 299 -28.77 -8.45 -0.08
CA LEU A 299 -29.38 -8.40 -1.42
C LEU A 299 -30.69 -7.61 -1.45
N ALA A 300 -31.45 -7.63 -0.35
CA ALA A 300 -32.68 -6.88 -0.18
C ALA A 300 -32.45 -5.45 0.37
N GLY A 301 -31.22 -4.93 0.26
CA GLY A 301 -30.91 -3.53 0.58
C GLY A 301 -30.97 -3.21 2.07
N GLY A 302 -30.69 -4.18 2.94
CA GLY A 302 -30.55 -3.97 4.38
C GLY A 302 -31.71 -4.49 5.22
N SER A 303 -32.70 -5.14 4.62
CA SER A 303 -33.90 -5.62 5.31
C SER A 303 -34.35 -7.01 4.87
N ILE A 304 -34.94 -7.78 5.77
CA ILE A 304 -35.53 -9.11 5.48
C ILE A 304 -36.69 -9.37 6.44
N GLU A 305 -37.78 -9.98 5.97
CA GLU A 305 -38.92 -10.41 6.82
C GLU A 305 -39.48 -9.31 7.75
N GLY A 306 -39.44 -8.05 7.32
CA GLY A 306 -39.91 -6.89 8.11
C GLY A 306 -38.91 -6.38 9.15
N VAL A 307 -37.72 -6.97 9.24
CA VAL A 307 -36.59 -6.50 10.05
C VAL A 307 -35.66 -5.68 9.17
N SER A 308 -35.34 -4.45 9.58
CA SER A 308 -34.39 -3.57 8.92
C SER A 308 -33.13 -3.46 9.77
N ILE A 309 -31.99 -3.91 9.23
CA ILE A 309 -30.67 -3.73 9.85
C ILE A 309 -29.99 -2.47 9.31
N PHE A 310 -30.14 -2.23 8.01
CA PHE A 310 -29.51 -1.12 7.31
C PHE A 310 -30.48 -0.41 6.38
N SER A 311 -30.22 0.87 6.13
CA SER A 311 -30.76 1.54 4.96
C SER A 311 -30.13 0.97 3.67
N PRO A 312 -30.83 1.05 2.53
CA PRO A 312 -30.25 0.67 1.23
C PRO A 312 -28.97 1.42 0.88
N LEU A 313 -28.83 2.68 1.31
CA LEU A 313 -27.62 3.46 1.10
C LEU A 313 -26.43 2.97 1.93
N THR A 314 -26.68 2.46 3.14
CA THR A 314 -25.63 1.88 3.97
C THR A 314 -25.06 0.62 3.32
N VAL A 315 -25.94 -0.26 2.82
CA VAL A 315 -25.52 -1.44 2.08
C VAL A 315 -24.72 -1.03 0.85
N ALA A 316 -25.27 -0.14 0.01
CA ALA A 316 -24.59 0.34 -1.19
C ALA A 316 -23.22 0.96 -0.87
N THR A 317 -23.11 1.73 0.22
CA THR A 317 -21.86 2.38 0.63
C THR A 317 -20.81 1.34 1.04
N MET A 318 -21.16 0.38 1.90
CA MET A 318 -20.16 -0.57 2.40
C MET A 318 -19.71 -1.58 1.34
N THR A 319 -20.53 -1.85 0.33
CA THR A 319 -20.22 -2.80 -0.75
C THR A 319 -19.69 -2.12 -2.01
N SER A 320 -19.51 -0.79 -2.02
CA SER A 320 -18.89 -0.05 -3.12
C SER A 320 -17.38 0.11 -2.91
N VAL A 321 -16.63 0.23 -4.01
CA VAL A 321 -15.18 0.47 -3.95
C VAL A 321 -14.90 1.73 -3.13
N SER A 322 -14.17 1.53 -2.03
CA SER A 322 -13.81 2.54 -1.05
C SER A 322 -12.28 2.74 -0.97
N THR A 323 -11.51 2.01 -1.78
CA THR A 323 -10.07 2.24 -1.94
C THR A 323 -9.81 3.32 -3.01
N PRO A 324 -8.70 4.08 -2.90
CA PRO A 324 -8.31 5.04 -3.93
C PRO A 324 -8.12 4.38 -5.30
N ALA A 325 -8.35 5.12 -6.38
CA ALA A 325 -8.18 4.60 -7.74
C ALA A 325 -6.73 4.16 -8.07
N THR A 326 -5.75 4.66 -7.31
CA THR A 326 -4.34 4.29 -7.42
C THR A 326 -4.00 2.96 -6.76
N GLU A 327 -4.90 2.42 -5.93
CA GLU A 327 -4.71 1.13 -5.25
C GLU A 327 -5.32 0.00 -6.11
N PRO A 328 -4.51 -0.96 -6.61
CA PRO A 328 -5.02 -2.06 -7.43
C PRO A 328 -5.96 -2.99 -6.67
N ASN A 329 -5.84 -3.11 -5.35
CA ASN A 329 -6.74 -3.93 -4.54
C ASN A 329 -8.04 -3.19 -4.25
N ARG A 330 -9.10 -3.46 -5.01
CA ARG A 330 -10.40 -2.81 -4.85
C ARG A 330 -11.14 -3.43 -3.66
N ARG A 331 -11.29 -2.65 -2.59
CA ARG A 331 -12.02 -3.07 -1.37
C ARG A 331 -13.23 -2.17 -1.14
N GLY A 332 -14.31 -2.75 -0.63
CA GLY A 332 -15.36 -2.01 0.06
C GLY A 332 -15.00 -1.77 1.52
N LEU A 333 -15.97 -1.28 2.29
CA LEU A 333 -15.82 -1.16 3.74
C LEU A 333 -15.92 -2.56 4.35
N GLY A 334 -14.76 -3.16 4.65
CA GLY A 334 -14.58 -4.54 5.09
C GLY A 334 -14.74 -5.61 4.01
N TRP A 335 -15.47 -5.33 2.95
CA TRP A 335 -15.73 -6.26 1.85
C TRP A 335 -14.58 -6.34 0.84
N ASP A 336 -14.34 -7.53 0.30
CA ASP A 336 -13.53 -7.71 -0.91
C ASP A 336 -14.39 -7.51 -2.16
N ILE A 337 -13.83 -6.90 -3.19
CA ILE A 337 -14.50 -6.69 -4.48
C ILE A 337 -13.60 -7.23 -5.60
N ASP A 338 -12.36 -6.73 -5.66
CA ASP A 338 -11.38 -7.14 -6.66
C ASP A 338 -9.95 -6.88 -6.16
N SER A 339 -9.47 -7.75 -5.26
CA SER A 339 -8.12 -7.73 -4.71
C SER A 339 -7.36 -9.00 -5.04
N VAL A 340 -6.08 -9.10 -4.65
CA VAL A 340 -5.32 -10.36 -4.76
C VAL A 340 -5.97 -11.55 -4.04
N PHE A 341 -6.92 -11.31 -3.14
CA PHE A 341 -7.67 -12.34 -2.42
C PHE A 341 -9.04 -12.67 -3.03
N SER A 342 -9.46 -11.98 -4.09
CA SER A 342 -10.80 -12.08 -4.68
C SER A 342 -11.00 -13.25 -5.62
N SER A 343 -10.02 -14.14 -5.80
CA SER A 343 -10.12 -15.29 -6.74
C SER A 343 -11.34 -16.19 -6.45
N ASN A 344 -11.84 -16.19 -5.22
CA ASN A 344 -13.06 -16.89 -4.83
C ASN A 344 -14.36 -16.28 -5.41
N ARG A 345 -14.30 -15.10 -6.04
CA ARG A 345 -15.34 -14.56 -6.95
C ARG A 345 -15.61 -15.53 -8.11
N GLY A 346 -14.61 -16.32 -8.50
CA GLY A 346 -14.64 -17.06 -9.75
C GLY A 346 -14.51 -16.14 -10.97
N GLU A 347 -14.60 -16.75 -12.14
CA GLU A 347 -14.28 -16.09 -13.42
C GLU A 347 -15.41 -15.21 -13.95
N PHE A 348 -16.66 -15.50 -13.55
CA PHE A 348 -17.85 -14.97 -14.25
C PHE A 348 -18.69 -13.98 -13.45
N PHE A 349 -18.64 -13.97 -12.11
CA PHE A 349 -19.28 -12.90 -11.35
C PHE A 349 -18.56 -11.58 -11.62
N SER A 350 -19.29 -10.50 -11.89
CA SER A 350 -18.70 -9.22 -12.29
C SER A 350 -17.96 -8.51 -11.16
N ILE A 351 -16.99 -7.67 -11.52
CA ILE A 351 -16.47 -6.64 -10.62
C ILE A 351 -17.64 -5.73 -10.23
N GLY A 352 -17.89 -5.60 -8.92
CA GLY A 352 -19.12 -5.03 -8.35
C GLY A 352 -19.93 -6.05 -7.54
N SER A 353 -19.69 -7.35 -7.76
CA SER A 353 -19.93 -8.37 -6.74
C SER A 353 -18.90 -8.26 -5.62
N PHE A 354 -19.23 -8.75 -4.44
CA PHE A 354 -18.41 -8.59 -3.26
C PHE A 354 -18.49 -9.81 -2.35
N GLY A 355 -17.48 -9.99 -1.50
CA GLY A 355 -17.48 -11.09 -0.55
C GLY A 355 -16.27 -11.10 0.36
N HIS A 356 -16.07 -12.23 1.03
CA HIS A 356 -14.92 -12.44 1.90
C HIS A 356 -14.64 -13.94 2.05
N THR A 357 -13.43 -14.28 2.51
CA THR A 357 -13.03 -15.66 2.83
C THR A 357 -12.64 -15.81 4.29
N GLY A 358 -12.62 -17.05 4.78
CA GLY A 358 -12.07 -17.44 6.07
C GLY A 358 -10.95 -18.48 5.89
N PHE A 359 -9.89 -18.37 6.69
CA PHE A 359 -8.74 -19.29 6.65
C PHE A 359 -9.16 -20.75 6.84
N THR A 360 -10.19 -21.02 7.65
CA THR A 360 -10.72 -22.35 7.98
C THR A 360 -11.40 -23.09 6.84
N GLY A 361 -11.59 -22.45 5.69
CA GLY A 361 -12.27 -23.09 4.55
C GLY A 361 -13.64 -22.49 4.21
N THR A 362 -14.07 -21.45 4.91
CA THR A 362 -15.33 -20.74 4.68
C THR A 362 -15.23 -19.59 3.66
N SER A 363 -16.30 -19.31 2.92
CA SER A 363 -16.42 -18.11 2.07
C SER A 363 -17.87 -17.74 1.83
N LEU A 364 -18.09 -16.45 1.60
CA LEU A 364 -19.38 -15.87 1.26
C LEU A 364 -19.14 -14.86 0.14
N TRP A 365 -19.90 -14.99 -0.96
CA TRP A 365 -19.83 -14.08 -2.11
C TRP A 365 -21.24 -13.71 -2.57
N ILE A 366 -21.48 -12.44 -2.86
CA ILE A 366 -22.77 -11.87 -3.22
C ILE A 366 -22.61 -11.04 -4.49
N ASP A 367 -23.46 -11.29 -5.48
CA ASP A 367 -23.56 -10.50 -6.70
C ASP A 367 -24.94 -9.84 -6.79
N PRO A 368 -25.07 -8.54 -6.43
CA PRO A 368 -26.32 -7.81 -6.53
C PRO A 368 -26.90 -7.76 -7.94
N ARG A 369 -26.03 -7.81 -8.96
CA ARG A 369 -26.43 -7.72 -10.38
C ARG A 369 -27.31 -8.89 -10.77
N THR A 370 -26.85 -10.11 -10.49
CA THR A 370 -27.62 -11.33 -10.75
C THR A 370 -28.52 -11.71 -9.57
N LYS A 371 -28.54 -10.91 -8.49
CA LYS A 371 -29.23 -11.22 -7.22
C LYS A 371 -28.83 -12.57 -6.64
N THR A 372 -27.60 -13.00 -6.89
CA THR A 372 -27.11 -14.34 -6.51
C THR A 372 -26.16 -14.22 -5.34
N PHE A 373 -26.12 -15.24 -4.48
CA PHE A 373 -25.04 -15.40 -3.51
C PHE A 373 -24.62 -16.86 -3.37
N VAL A 374 -23.37 -17.06 -3.00
CA VAL A 374 -22.76 -18.36 -2.73
C VAL A 374 -22.19 -18.36 -1.32
N VAL A 375 -22.67 -19.29 -0.49
CA VAL A 375 -22.08 -19.62 0.80
C VAL A 375 -21.43 -20.98 0.69
N PHE A 376 -20.13 -21.05 0.97
CA PHE A 376 -19.35 -22.29 0.98
C PHE A 376 -18.69 -22.40 2.34
N LEU A 377 -19.10 -23.36 3.17
CA LEU A 377 -18.48 -23.62 4.47
C LEU A 377 -17.83 -25.00 4.42
N SER A 378 -16.54 -25.07 4.75
CA SER A 378 -15.81 -26.34 4.82
C SER A 378 -14.95 -26.40 6.08
N SER A 379 -14.55 -27.61 6.44
CA SER A 379 -13.60 -27.89 7.51
C SER A 379 -12.24 -28.29 6.92
N ARG A 380 -11.72 -27.51 5.97
CA ARG A 380 -10.51 -27.85 5.18
C ARG A 380 -9.26 -28.08 6.03
N LEU A 381 -9.23 -27.57 7.24
CA LEU A 381 -8.12 -27.78 8.19
C LEU A 381 -8.21 -29.13 8.90
N HIS A 382 -9.35 -29.81 8.88
CA HIS A 382 -9.48 -31.09 9.58
C HIS A 382 -8.96 -32.25 8.74
N PRO A 383 -8.14 -33.16 9.30
CA PRO A 383 -7.70 -33.22 10.71
C PRO A 383 -6.38 -32.51 11.05
N ASP A 384 -5.57 -32.14 10.07
CA ASP A 384 -4.13 -31.89 10.24
C ASP A 384 -3.63 -30.55 9.66
N GLY A 385 -4.54 -29.68 9.24
CA GLY A 385 -4.26 -28.34 8.74
C GLY A 385 -3.88 -28.26 7.26
N THR A 386 -3.77 -29.39 6.56
CA THR A 386 -3.13 -29.46 5.23
C THR A 386 -4.04 -29.15 4.05
N GLY A 387 -5.37 -29.25 4.20
CA GLY A 387 -6.31 -29.06 3.09
C GLY A 387 -6.27 -27.65 2.49
N ASN A 388 -6.65 -27.52 1.22
CA ASN A 388 -6.62 -26.26 0.47
C ASN A 388 -7.81 -26.15 -0.47
N VAL A 389 -8.69 -25.17 -0.24
CA VAL A 389 -9.94 -24.98 -0.99
C VAL A 389 -9.97 -23.68 -1.80
N VAL A 390 -8.83 -23.00 -2.00
CA VAL A 390 -8.81 -21.71 -2.72
C VAL A 390 -9.32 -21.88 -4.15
N ALA A 391 -8.73 -22.83 -4.89
CA ALA A 391 -9.15 -23.13 -6.26
C ALA A 391 -10.58 -23.69 -6.31
N LEU A 392 -10.97 -24.50 -5.33
CA LEU A 392 -12.31 -25.08 -5.25
C LEU A 392 -13.39 -24.01 -5.13
N ARG A 393 -13.23 -23.04 -4.22
CA ARG A 393 -14.18 -21.92 -4.05
C ARG A 393 -14.38 -21.15 -5.36
N ALA A 394 -13.28 -20.84 -6.05
CA ALA A 394 -13.30 -20.17 -7.34
C ALA A 394 -14.07 -20.99 -8.39
N LYS A 395 -13.78 -22.29 -8.50
CA LYS A 395 -14.48 -23.20 -9.43
C LYS A 395 -15.96 -23.31 -9.11
N VAL A 396 -16.34 -23.39 -7.83
CA VAL A 396 -17.75 -23.42 -7.39
C VAL A 396 -18.45 -22.11 -7.77
N ALA A 397 -17.87 -20.95 -7.45
CA ALA A 397 -18.45 -19.67 -7.81
C ALA A 397 -18.62 -19.51 -9.33
N THR A 398 -17.62 -19.92 -10.13
CA THR A 398 -17.69 -19.95 -11.59
C THR A 398 -18.80 -20.87 -12.09
N ALA A 399 -18.92 -22.09 -11.55
CA ALA A 399 -19.97 -23.05 -11.93
C ALA A 399 -21.37 -22.50 -11.64
N VAL A 400 -21.54 -21.84 -10.49
CA VAL A 400 -22.80 -21.18 -10.12
C VAL A 400 -23.12 -20.04 -11.08
N ALA A 401 -22.17 -19.13 -11.32
CA ALA A 401 -22.37 -18.02 -12.23
C ALA A 401 -22.69 -18.49 -13.67
N ALA A 402 -22.04 -19.56 -14.14
CA ALA A 402 -22.28 -20.16 -15.45
C ALA A 402 -23.67 -20.80 -15.59
N ALA A 403 -24.32 -21.13 -14.47
CA ALA A 403 -25.65 -21.71 -14.45
C ALA A 403 -26.75 -20.65 -14.56
N ILE A 404 -26.45 -19.35 -14.43
CA ILE A 404 -27.44 -18.28 -14.51
C ILE A 404 -27.90 -18.10 -15.97
N THR A 405 -29.20 -18.25 -16.25
CA THR A 405 -29.78 -18.25 -17.61
C THR A 405 -30.43 -16.93 -18.01
N ASP A 406 -30.75 -16.07 -17.05
CA ASP A 406 -31.30 -14.73 -17.27
C ASP A 406 -30.43 -13.71 -16.55
N ILE A 407 -29.79 -12.85 -17.32
CA ILE A 407 -28.96 -11.76 -16.82
C ILE A 407 -29.74 -10.50 -17.14
N PRO A 408 -30.15 -9.70 -16.13
CA PRO A 408 -30.82 -8.42 -16.37
C PRO A 408 -30.03 -7.60 -17.40
N GLU A 409 -30.74 -6.91 -18.31
CA GLU A 409 -30.14 -6.07 -19.34
C GLU A 409 -29.03 -5.21 -18.75
N LEU A 410 -27.91 -5.15 -19.47
CA LEU A 410 -26.85 -4.19 -19.20
C LEU A 410 -27.47 -2.79 -19.28
N ASP A 411 -27.82 -2.22 -18.12
CA ASP A 411 -27.62 -0.80 -17.97
C ASP A 411 -26.11 -0.63 -18.12
N VAL A 412 -25.69 -0.32 -19.33
CA VAL A 412 -24.34 0.11 -19.66
C VAL A 412 -24.14 1.48 -19.00
N LYS A 413 -24.24 1.53 -17.67
CA LYS A 413 -23.13 2.09 -16.92
C LYS A 413 -22.06 1.03 -17.02
N VAL A 414 -21.30 1.10 -18.11
CA VAL A 414 -19.86 1.11 -17.88
C VAL A 414 -19.74 2.09 -16.71
N THR A 415 -19.40 1.64 -15.51
CA THR A 415 -18.52 2.48 -14.71
C THR A 415 -17.26 2.57 -15.56
N GLU A 416 -17.33 3.40 -16.60
CA GLU A 416 -16.23 4.22 -17.00
C GLU A 416 -15.73 4.72 -15.66
N LEU A 417 -14.48 4.44 -15.37
CA LEU A 417 -13.75 5.31 -14.48
C LEU A 417 -13.73 6.67 -15.20
N ILE A 418 -14.86 7.38 -15.12
CA ILE A 418 -14.97 8.79 -15.42
C ILE A 418 -14.15 9.43 -14.30
N GLY A 419 -12.96 9.89 -14.65
CA GLY A 419 -12.05 10.61 -13.77
C GLY A 419 -12.60 11.97 -13.33
N ALA A 420 -13.87 12.08 -12.91
CA ALA A 420 -14.49 13.37 -12.66
C ALA A 420 -15.74 13.41 -11.73
N ASP A 421 -16.18 12.37 -11.04
CA ASP A 421 -17.29 12.54 -10.07
C ASP A 421 -16.77 12.64 -8.63
N PHE A 422 -16.46 13.89 -8.28
CA PHE A 422 -15.78 14.37 -7.08
C PHE A 422 -14.38 13.77 -6.93
N GLY A 423 -13.49 14.28 -7.78
CA GLY A 423 -12.07 13.97 -7.70
C GLY A 423 -11.54 14.12 -6.27
N PRO A 424 -10.41 13.47 -5.94
CA PRO A 424 -9.55 14.17 -5.03
C PRO A 424 -9.37 15.55 -5.68
N VAL A 425 -9.67 16.62 -4.95
CA VAL A 425 -8.79 17.78 -5.02
C VAL A 425 -7.42 17.13 -4.93
N GLY A 426 -6.77 16.93 -6.09
CA GLY A 426 -5.59 16.06 -6.21
C GLY A 426 -4.74 16.41 -5.03
N GLU A 427 -4.47 15.43 -4.16
CA GLU A 427 -4.00 15.66 -2.77
C GLU A 427 -3.24 16.97 -2.79
N ILE A 428 -3.84 18.04 -2.22
CA ILE A 428 -3.11 19.29 -2.12
C ILE A 428 -1.80 18.81 -1.54
N PRO A 429 -0.65 18.98 -2.25
CA PRO A 429 0.61 18.51 -1.72
C PRO A 429 0.60 18.95 -0.28
N ARG A 430 0.87 18.06 0.68
CA ARG A 430 1.06 18.52 2.05
C ARG A 430 2.26 19.45 1.99
N PHE A 431 2.00 20.70 1.65
CA PHE A 431 2.90 21.79 1.86
C PHE A 431 3.03 21.77 3.36
N PRO A 432 4.26 21.62 3.89
CA PRO A 432 4.46 21.88 5.28
C PRO A 432 3.85 23.26 5.54
N GLN A 433 3.12 23.41 6.65
CA GLN A 433 2.44 24.68 6.97
C GLN A 433 3.44 25.84 7.10
N SER A 434 4.74 25.55 7.07
CA SER A 434 5.87 26.46 7.03
C SER A 434 6.95 25.92 6.08
N PRO A 435 7.78 26.77 5.45
CA PRO A 435 8.91 26.34 4.63
C PRO A 435 9.80 25.32 5.34
N VAL A 436 10.34 24.35 4.60
CA VAL A 436 11.41 23.48 5.13
C VAL A 436 12.65 24.33 5.35
N LEU A 437 13.28 24.24 6.51
CA LEU A 437 14.56 24.86 6.80
C LEU A 437 15.66 23.84 6.55
N ASN A 438 16.59 24.12 5.64
CA ASN A 438 17.76 23.25 5.42
C ASN A 438 18.68 23.32 6.63
N GLY A 439 19.64 22.40 6.75
CA GLY A 439 20.61 22.41 7.85
C GLY A 439 21.35 23.75 8.01
N VAL A 440 21.61 24.47 6.90
CA VAL A 440 22.20 25.82 6.96
C VAL A 440 21.25 26.85 7.59
N ASP A 441 19.96 26.79 7.30
CA ASP A 441 18.96 27.71 7.87
C ASP A 441 18.80 27.45 9.37
N VAL A 442 18.78 26.18 9.78
CA VAL A 442 18.71 25.75 11.18
C VAL A 442 19.97 26.18 11.95
N LEU A 443 21.15 25.96 11.38
CA LEU A 443 22.40 26.38 12.00
C LEU A 443 22.48 27.91 12.14
N ARG A 444 22.06 28.63 11.10
CA ARG A 444 22.00 30.10 11.09
C ARG A 444 21.04 30.66 12.13
N ALA A 445 19.92 29.99 12.40
CA ALA A 445 18.97 30.42 13.44
C ALA A 445 19.58 30.43 14.85
N SER A 446 20.69 29.70 15.04
CA SER A 446 21.49 29.70 16.27
C SER A 446 22.76 30.56 16.17
N ASP A 447 22.83 31.51 15.23
CA ASP A 447 24.01 32.34 14.97
C ASP A 447 25.30 31.53 14.80
N PHE A 448 25.20 30.34 14.19
CA PHE A 448 26.31 29.41 13.96
C PHE A 448 27.09 29.03 15.24
N ASP A 449 26.43 29.00 16.41
CA ASP A 449 27.09 28.80 17.72
C ASP A 449 27.98 27.54 17.77
N GLN A 450 27.57 26.46 17.09
CA GLN A 450 28.34 25.20 17.02
C GLN A 450 29.68 25.31 16.25
N LEU A 451 29.87 26.40 15.50
CA LEU A 451 31.06 26.71 14.71
C LEU A 451 31.90 27.85 15.29
N LYS A 452 31.50 28.47 16.41
CA LYS A 452 32.28 29.54 17.03
C LYS A 452 33.68 29.07 17.44
N ASP A 453 34.64 29.95 17.21
CA ASP A 453 36.07 29.77 17.43
C ASP A 453 36.69 28.59 16.66
N LYS A 454 36.02 28.10 15.59
CA LYS A 454 36.51 27.02 14.74
C LYS A 454 36.99 27.54 13.39
N ARG A 455 38.05 26.90 12.89
CA ARG A 455 38.53 27.00 11.51
C ARG A 455 37.79 26.01 10.64
N VAL A 456 36.98 26.54 9.73
CA VAL A 456 36.02 25.78 8.95
C VAL A 456 36.52 25.57 7.52
N GLY A 457 36.52 24.32 7.06
CA GLY A 457 36.51 24.00 5.64
C GLY A 457 35.09 23.66 5.18
N LEU A 458 34.67 24.12 4.00
CA LEU A 458 33.32 23.88 3.49
C LEU A 458 33.34 23.09 2.18
N LEU A 459 32.82 21.86 2.19
CA LEU A 459 32.45 21.10 1.00
C LEU A 459 31.09 21.57 0.50
N THR A 460 31.07 22.31 -0.61
CA THR A 460 29.84 22.85 -1.20
C THR A 460 29.97 23.07 -2.71
N ASN A 461 28.88 23.52 -3.33
CA ASN A 461 28.81 24.08 -4.68
C ASN A 461 27.72 25.17 -4.71
N HIS A 462 27.32 25.60 -5.90
CA HIS A 462 26.30 26.62 -6.12
C HIS A 462 24.89 26.23 -5.64
N THR A 463 24.67 24.98 -5.21
CA THR A 463 23.41 24.54 -4.56
C THR A 463 23.40 24.79 -3.05
N GLY A 464 24.57 25.07 -2.45
CA GLY A 464 24.73 25.40 -1.04
C GLY A 464 24.16 26.78 -0.70
N LEU A 465 22.83 26.89 -0.72
CA LEU A 465 22.08 28.11 -0.47
C LEU A 465 21.11 27.92 0.71
N ALA A 466 20.96 28.98 1.51
CA ALA A 466 19.89 29.15 2.48
C ALA A 466 18.55 29.45 1.78
N LEU A 467 17.44 29.38 2.52
CA LEU A 467 16.08 29.61 2.00
C LEU A 467 15.92 31.00 1.34
N ASP A 468 16.59 32.03 1.88
CA ASP A 468 16.59 33.37 1.32
C ASP A 468 17.42 33.49 0.03
N GLY A 469 18.29 32.51 -0.24
CA GLY A 469 19.19 32.44 -1.39
C GLY A 469 20.63 32.86 -1.07
N ALA A 470 20.98 33.16 0.18
CA ALA A 470 22.35 33.44 0.57
C ALA A 470 23.22 32.17 0.48
N ALA A 471 24.43 32.30 -0.07
CA ALA A 471 25.34 31.17 -0.18
C ALA A 471 25.93 30.80 1.18
N THR A 472 26.01 29.51 1.48
CA THR A 472 26.57 28.98 2.74
C THR A 472 28.00 29.45 2.96
N ALA A 473 28.80 29.56 1.90
CA ALA A 473 30.16 30.11 1.98
C ALA A 473 30.16 31.57 2.48
N ASP A 474 29.29 32.42 1.94
CA ASP A 474 29.20 33.83 2.34
C ASP A 474 28.67 33.97 3.77
N LEU A 475 27.69 33.14 4.14
CA LEU A 475 27.12 33.12 5.49
C LEU A 475 28.16 32.75 6.54
N LEU A 476 28.95 31.71 6.30
CA LEU A 476 30.01 31.29 7.22
C LEU A 476 31.17 32.29 7.27
N TRP A 477 31.50 32.93 6.15
CA TRP A 477 32.55 33.96 6.09
C TRP A 477 32.17 35.24 6.85
N GLN A 478 30.88 35.57 6.91
CA GLN A 478 30.36 36.76 7.62
C GLN A 478 30.01 36.48 9.08
N ALA A 479 29.91 35.21 9.49
CA ALA A 479 29.49 34.83 10.83
C ALA A 479 30.54 35.23 11.88
N GLU A 480 30.10 35.93 12.93
CA GLU A 480 30.99 36.37 14.01
C GLU A 480 31.56 35.16 14.76
N GLY A 481 32.88 35.13 14.90
CA GLY A 481 33.59 34.04 15.57
C GLY A 481 33.76 32.77 14.72
N VAL A 482 33.40 32.77 13.44
CA VAL A 482 33.66 31.64 12.53
C VAL A 482 34.78 32.02 11.56
N GLU A 483 35.80 31.17 11.42
CA GLU A 483 36.89 31.40 10.47
C GLU A 483 36.78 30.44 9.28
N LEU A 484 36.22 30.90 8.14
CA LEU A 484 36.21 30.12 6.91
C LEU A 484 37.61 30.12 6.26
N VAL A 485 38.27 28.96 6.26
CA VAL A 485 39.68 28.81 5.82
C VAL A 485 39.79 28.28 4.39
N SER A 486 38.90 27.38 3.97
CA SER A 486 38.98 26.76 2.65
C SER A 486 37.62 26.26 2.15
N LEU A 487 37.48 26.18 0.82
CA LEU A 487 36.37 25.56 0.15
C LEU A 487 36.81 24.27 -0.54
N PHE A 488 35.93 23.29 -0.57
CA PHE A 488 36.07 22.05 -1.31
C PHE A 488 34.90 21.95 -2.28
N SER A 489 35.20 21.62 -3.54
CA SER A 489 34.18 21.48 -4.58
C SER A 489 34.09 20.02 -5.06
N PRO A 490 32.88 19.46 -5.26
CA PRO A 490 32.70 18.11 -5.76
C PRO A 490 32.80 18.07 -7.30
N GLU A 491 32.26 17.02 -7.91
CA GLU A 491 31.99 16.96 -9.35
C GLU A 491 31.21 18.21 -9.83
N HIS A 492 31.59 18.75 -10.99
CA HIS A 492 31.12 20.01 -11.60
C HIS A 492 31.65 21.32 -10.98
N GLY A 493 32.44 21.24 -9.90
CA GLY A 493 33.10 22.40 -9.28
C GLY A 493 32.14 23.34 -8.54
N ILE A 494 32.68 24.43 -7.98
CA ILE A 494 31.92 25.33 -7.09
C ILE A 494 30.74 26.04 -7.77
N ARG A 495 30.78 26.23 -9.10
CA ARG A 495 29.73 26.90 -9.89
C ARG A 495 28.80 25.94 -10.65
N GLY A 496 29.15 24.67 -10.76
CA GLY A 496 28.32 23.63 -11.40
C GLY A 496 28.07 23.75 -12.90
N VAL A 497 28.86 24.54 -13.63
CA VAL A 497 28.62 24.83 -15.06
C VAL A 497 29.32 23.89 -16.04
N GLN A 498 30.27 23.06 -15.57
CA GLN A 498 31.08 22.19 -16.43
C GLN A 498 30.75 20.70 -16.21
N ASP A 499 30.62 19.94 -17.30
CA ASP A 499 30.45 18.47 -17.29
C ASP A 499 31.82 17.76 -17.29
N SER A 500 32.82 18.36 -16.65
CA SER A 500 34.22 17.90 -16.56
C SER A 500 34.88 18.33 -15.26
N ALA A 501 36.09 17.82 -14.98
CA ALA A 501 36.88 18.24 -13.82
C ALA A 501 37.22 19.75 -13.89
N VAL A 502 37.03 20.45 -12.77
CA VAL A 502 37.38 21.87 -12.61
C VAL A 502 38.61 21.97 -11.69
N PRO A 503 39.67 22.71 -12.06
CA PRO A 503 40.87 22.82 -11.25
C PRO A 503 40.66 23.68 -9.99
N SER A 504 41.52 23.50 -9.00
CA SER A 504 41.59 24.35 -7.79
C SER A 504 41.81 25.81 -8.14
N SER A 505 41.22 26.72 -7.37
CA SER A 505 41.24 28.17 -7.62
C SER A 505 41.13 28.95 -6.30
N ARG A 506 40.74 30.24 -6.36
CA ARG A 506 40.36 31.05 -5.21
C ARG A 506 38.94 31.55 -5.40
N ASP A 507 38.20 31.64 -4.30
CA ASP A 507 36.87 32.23 -4.33
C ASP A 507 36.95 33.75 -4.55
N GLU A 508 36.08 34.26 -5.41
CA GLU A 508 36.12 35.67 -5.82
C GLU A 508 35.63 36.62 -4.72
N ALA A 509 34.70 36.18 -3.88
CA ALA A 509 34.09 37.02 -2.84
C ALA A 509 34.90 37.01 -1.55
N THR A 510 35.33 35.83 -1.11
CA THR A 510 35.99 35.61 0.19
C THR A 510 37.51 35.52 0.08
N GLY A 511 38.05 35.24 -1.11
CA GLY A 511 39.49 35.09 -1.36
C GLY A 511 40.09 33.75 -0.87
N VAL A 512 39.31 32.90 -0.20
CA VAL A 512 39.79 31.61 0.34
C VAL A 512 40.12 30.61 -0.78
N PRO A 513 41.06 29.67 -0.58
CA PRO A 513 41.37 28.64 -1.57
C PRO A 513 40.19 27.69 -1.81
N ILE A 514 39.98 27.31 -3.09
CA ILE A 514 39.03 26.28 -3.50
C ILE A 514 39.82 25.04 -3.94
N TYR A 515 39.61 23.90 -3.28
CA TYR A 515 40.19 22.61 -3.65
C TYR A 515 39.16 21.76 -4.41
N SER A 516 39.57 21.20 -5.55
CA SER A 516 38.73 20.26 -6.31
C SER A 516 38.85 18.85 -5.73
N LEU A 517 37.73 18.23 -5.38
CA LEU A 517 37.62 16.84 -4.93
C LEU A 517 37.08 15.92 -6.05
N TYR A 518 37.49 16.19 -7.29
CA TYR A 518 37.14 15.40 -8.46
C TYR A 518 38.36 15.12 -9.36
N GLY A 519 38.26 14.10 -10.21
CA GLY A 519 39.39 13.66 -11.04
C GLY A 519 40.41 12.84 -10.24
N ASP A 520 41.68 13.25 -10.25
CA ASP A 520 42.79 12.55 -9.60
C ASP A 520 42.77 12.67 -8.06
N THR A 521 42.15 13.73 -7.54
CA THR A 521 42.03 13.96 -6.09
C THR A 521 40.57 13.93 -5.69
N ARG A 522 40.10 12.83 -5.09
CA ARG A 522 38.70 12.68 -4.62
C ARG A 522 38.56 12.64 -3.09
N ARG A 523 39.68 12.48 -2.40
CA ARG A 523 39.78 12.55 -0.94
C ARG A 523 40.60 13.79 -0.58
N PRO A 524 40.18 14.58 0.42
CA PRO A 524 41.04 15.64 0.94
C PRO A 524 42.41 15.08 1.35
N THR A 525 43.48 15.77 0.94
CA THR A 525 44.83 15.41 1.37
C THR A 525 45.12 16.02 2.74
N LEU A 526 46.10 15.49 3.48
CA LEU A 526 46.51 16.07 4.76
C LEU A 526 46.82 17.57 4.66
N ALA A 527 47.51 18.00 3.59
CA ALA A 527 47.84 19.41 3.37
C ALA A 527 46.61 20.30 3.14
N MET A 528 45.51 19.74 2.62
CA MET A 528 44.25 20.48 2.47
C MET A 528 43.48 20.60 3.78
N LEU A 529 43.70 19.67 4.71
CA LEU A 529 43.04 19.62 6.02
C LEU A 529 43.84 20.33 7.12
N GLU A 530 45.09 20.67 6.85
CA GLU A 530 45.98 21.28 7.83
C GLU A 530 45.41 22.61 8.34
N GLY A 531 45.21 22.69 9.65
CA GLY A 531 44.67 23.87 10.31
C GLY A 531 43.14 24.00 10.22
N LEU A 532 42.40 22.96 9.84
CA LEU A 532 40.95 22.91 9.99
C LEU A 532 40.57 22.23 11.30
N ASP A 533 39.53 22.74 11.96
CA ASP A 533 38.93 22.11 13.14
C ASP A 533 37.67 21.33 12.75
N VAL A 534 36.95 21.77 11.71
CA VAL A 534 35.74 21.12 11.21
C VAL A 534 35.58 21.25 9.69
N LEU A 535 35.12 20.17 9.05
CA LEU A 535 34.65 20.15 7.66
C LEU A 535 33.11 20.17 7.64
N VAL A 536 32.54 21.24 7.10
CA VAL A 536 31.10 21.37 6.88
C VAL A 536 30.77 20.85 5.48
N VAL A 537 29.70 20.05 5.34
CA VAL A 537 29.18 19.54 4.08
C VAL A 537 27.81 20.14 3.83
N ASP A 538 27.65 20.81 2.69
CA ASP A 538 26.37 21.40 2.26
C ASP A 538 26.19 21.29 0.75
N LEU A 539 25.45 20.25 0.32
CA LEU A 539 25.26 19.89 -1.09
C LEU A 539 23.85 19.36 -1.34
N GLN A 540 23.20 19.81 -2.42
CA GLN A 540 21.95 19.21 -2.90
C GLN A 540 22.23 17.98 -3.77
N ASP A 541 21.86 16.79 -3.29
CA ASP A 541 21.90 15.54 -4.04
C ASP A 541 20.60 15.30 -4.85
N VAL A 542 20.49 14.19 -5.57
CA VAL A 542 19.33 13.81 -6.42
C VAL A 542 18.65 12.49 -6.01
N GLY A 543 19.14 11.79 -4.98
CA GLY A 543 18.53 10.58 -4.43
C GLY A 543 18.84 9.28 -5.18
N ALA A 544 19.90 9.28 -6.00
CA ALA A 544 20.33 8.14 -6.79
C ALA A 544 21.76 7.70 -6.41
N ARG A 545 21.97 6.39 -6.21
CA ARG A 545 23.22 5.79 -5.70
C ARG A 545 24.49 6.22 -6.43
N PHE A 546 24.40 6.47 -7.73
CA PHE A 546 25.54 6.83 -8.57
C PHE A 546 25.75 8.35 -8.73
N TYR A 547 24.92 9.18 -8.09
CA TYR A 547 25.21 10.60 -7.96
C TYR A 547 26.30 10.81 -6.90
N THR A 548 27.43 11.38 -7.29
CA THR A 548 28.70 11.18 -6.58
C THR A 548 28.89 12.07 -5.35
N TYR A 549 27.91 12.91 -5.00
CA TYR A 549 28.01 13.82 -3.87
C TYR A 549 28.03 13.08 -2.54
N MET A 550 27.20 12.03 -2.38
CA MET A 550 27.26 11.16 -1.20
C MET A 550 28.61 10.45 -1.04
N SER A 551 29.24 10.03 -2.15
CA SER A 551 30.58 9.42 -2.14
C SER A 551 31.65 10.44 -1.74
N THR A 552 31.53 11.68 -2.21
CA THR A 552 32.44 12.78 -1.87
C THR A 552 32.33 13.13 -0.38
N MET A 553 31.11 13.20 0.15
CA MET A 553 30.87 13.37 1.59
C MET A 553 31.50 12.23 2.41
N ALA A 554 31.31 10.98 2.00
CA ALA A 554 31.89 9.85 2.72
C ALA A 554 33.43 9.86 2.71
N TYR A 555 34.04 10.27 1.59
CA TYR A 555 35.49 10.46 1.49
C TYR A 555 36.02 11.61 2.35
N VAL A 556 35.23 12.67 2.54
CA VAL A 556 35.51 13.73 3.52
C VAL A 556 35.43 13.18 4.94
N MET A 557 34.43 12.35 5.27
CA MET A 557 34.32 11.68 6.57
C MET A 557 35.50 10.76 6.86
N GLU A 558 35.92 9.94 5.90
CA GLU A 558 37.13 9.08 6.01
C GLU A 558 38.38 9.91 6.30
N ALA A 559 38.57 11.02 5.58
CA ALA A 559 39.74 11.88 5.74
C ALA A 559 39.70 12.64 7.08
N GLY A 560 38.54 13.13 7.50
CA GLY A 560 38.33 13.79 8.79
C GLY A 560 38.62 12.86 9.97
N ALA A 561 38.06 11.64 9.95
CA ALA A 561 38.32 10.62 10.95
C ALA A 561 39.82 10.28 11.07
N LYS A 562 40.51 10.14 9.93
CA LYS A 562 41.93 9.82 9.88
C LYS A 562 42.83 10.92 10.43
N HIS A 563 42.43 12.18 10.26
CA HIS A 563 43.26 13.35 10.55
C HIS A 563 42.79 14.19 11.74
N GLY A 564 41.76 13.73 12.47
CA GLY A 564 41.26 14.39 13.67
C GLY A 564 40.51 15.68 13.39
N VAL A 565 39.87 15.80 12.22
CA VAL A 565 39.02 16.93 11.85
C VAL A 565 37.56 16.49 11.93
N SER A 566 36.75 17.16 12.73
CA SER A 566 35.32 16.85 12.87
C SER A 566 34.57 17.10 11.56
N VAL A 567 33.44 16.43 11.35
CA VAL A 567 32.62 16.59 10.14
C VAL A 567 31.20 16.98 10.54
N MET A 568 30.68 18.05 9.92
CA MET A 568 29.31 18.53 10.11
C MET A 568 28.55 18.46 8.79
N VAL A 569 27.44 17.74 8.73
CA VAL A 569 26.57 17.70 7.54
C VAL A 569 25.37 18.61 7.77
N LEU A 570 25.22 19.62 6.91
CA LEU A 570 24.03 20.46 6.85
C LEU A 570 23.03 19.75 5.93
N ASP A 571 22.03 19.13 6.54
CA ASP A 571 21.19 18.21 5.77
C ASP A 571 20.24 18.92 4.82
N ARG A 572 19.88 18.24 3.73
CA ARG A 572 19.01 18.75 2.65
C ARG A 572 17.99 17.71 2.20
N PRO A 573 16.86 18.14 1.60
CA PRO A 573 15.82 17.24 1.13
C PRO A 573 16.36 16.25 0.09
N ASN A 574 15.94 14.98 0.19
CA ASN A 574 16.02 14.09 -0.97
C ASN A 574 14.93 14.51 -1.97
N PRO A 575 15.28 14.96 -3.20
CA PRO A 575 14.32 15.59 -4.08
C PRO A 575 13.29 14.61 -4.68
N ILE A 576 13.60 13.32 -4.65
CA ILE A 576 12.73 12.23 -5.09
C ILE A 576 12.18 11.45 -3.90
N ASN A 577 11.88 12.14 -2.79
CA ASN A 577 11.32 11.64 -1.53
C ASN A 577 12.18 10.60 -0.76
N GLY A 578 11.81 10.39 0.50
CA GLY A 578 12.45 9.46 1.44
C GLY A 578 11.67 8.15 1.67
N THR A 579 10.51 7.96 1.03
CA THR A 579 9.66 6.78 1.22
C THR A 579 9.88 5.72 0.15
N GLN A 580 10.02 6.12 -1.11
CA GLN A 580 10.18 5.21 -2.23
C GLN A 580 11.63 4.73 -2.31
N ILE A 581 11.80 3.41 -2.34
CA ILE A 581 13.06 2.70 -2.57
C ILE A 581 12.89 1.88 -3.83
N GLU A 582 13.96 1.73 -4.60
CA GLU A 582 13.90 0.95 -5.82
C GLU A 582 15.27 0.43 -6.27
N GLY A 583 15.29 -0.83 -6.70
CA GLY A 583 16.41 -1.43 -7.44
C GLY A 583 17.26 -2.40 -6.62
N PRO A 584 18.12 -3.18 -7.29
CA PRO A 584 18.92 -4.20 -6.63
C PRO A 584 20.03 -3.58 -5.78
N ILE A 585 20.46 -4.34 -4.78
CA ILE A 585 21.68 -4.04 -4.03
C ILE A 585 22.88 -4.16 -4.97
N GLN A 586 23.86 -3.29 -4.76
CA GLN A 586 25.06 -3.23 -5.60
C GLN A 586 26.00 -4.43 -5.38
N ASP A 587 26.40 -5.07 -6.47
CA ASP A 587 27.47 -6.07 -6.51
C ASP A 587 28.79 -5.51 -5.95
N PRO A 588 29.58 -6.31 -5.20
CA PRO A 588 30.86 -5.88 -4.67
C PRO A 588 31.82 -5.29 -5.73
N GLU A 589 31.84 -5.85 -6.93
CA GLU A 589 32.72 -5.43 -8.03
C GLU A 589 32.29 -4.11 -8.68
N ALA A 590 31.03 -3.70 -8.49
CA ALA A 590 30.52 -2.42 -8.99
C ALA A 590 30.80 -1.27 -8.00
N ARG A 591 31.29 -1.57 -6.78
CA ARG A 591 31.58 -0.56 -5.76
C ARG A 591 32.72 0.36 -6.18
N GLY A 592 32.61 1.61 -5.78
CA GLY A 592 33.59 2.65 -6.07
C GLY A 592 32.99 4.04 -5.95
N PHE A 593 33.52 5.00 -6.70
CA PHE A 593 33.09 6.40 -6.59
C PHE A 593 31.63 6.63 -7.00
N THR A 594 31.10 5.82 -7.92
CA THR A 594 29.70 5.87 -8.39
C THR A 594 28.81 4.84 -7.68
N GLY A 595 29.22 4.38 -6.51
CA GLY A 595 28.51 3.36 -5.73
C GLY A 595 29.31 3.01 -4.49
N TYR A 596 29.23 3.88 -3.48
CA TYR A 596 30.08 3.82 -2.29
C TYR A 596 29.67 2.69 -1.34
N PHE A 597 28.36 2.48 -1.18
CA PHE A 597 27.76 1.54 -0.23
C PHE A 597 26.81 0.57 -0.95
N PRO A 598 26.70 -0.71 -0.53
CA PRO A 598 25.72 -1.65 -1.08
C PRO A 598 24.29 -1.25 -0.72
N MET A 599 23.69 -0.41 -1.56
CA MET A 599 22.31 0.10 -1.42
C MET A 599 21.54 -0.02 -2.74
N PRO A 600 20.19 0.04 -2.70
CA PRO A 600 19.35 0.16 -3.89
C PRO A 600 19.71 1.42 -4.69
N ILE A 601 19.34 1.44 -5.98
CA ILE A 601 19.63 2.58 -6.86
C ILE A 601 18.91 3.84 -6.37
N ARG A 602 17.62 3.73 -6.08
CA ARG A 602 16.86 4.77 -5.36
C ARG A 602 16.84 4.39 -3.89
N HIS A 603 17.65 5.07 -3.09
CA HIS A 603 17.92 4.69 -1.70
C HIS A 603 16.94 5.34 -0.68
N GLY A 604 16.36 6.49 -1.03
CA GLY A 604 15.35 7.19 -0.23
C GLY A 604 15.86 7.70 1.12
N LEU A 605 17.11 8.17 1.19
CA LEU A 605 17.74 8.79 2.37
C LEU A 605 18.24 10.20 2.02
N THR A 606 18.34 11.09 3.00
CA THR A 606 19.05 12.37 2.86
C THR A 606 20.58 12.17 2.98
N LEU A 607 21.38 13.21 2.73
CA LEU A 607 22.83 13.13 2.94
C LEU A 607 23.17 12.98 4.43
N GLY A 608 22.43 13.63 5.32
CA GLY A 608 22.60 13.48 6.77
C GLY A 608 22.33 12.06 7.26
N GLU A 609 21.23 11.45 6.80
CA GLU A 609 20.90 10.05 7.11
C GLU A 609 21.96 9.08 6.53
N LEU A 610 22.42 9.32 5.29
CA LEU A 610 23.51 8.54 4.68
C LEU A 610 24.83 8.69 5.45
N ALA A 611 25.16 9.89 5.93
CA ALA A 611 26.37 10.11 6.72
C ALA A 611 26.35 9.28 8.02
N GLN A 612 25.21 9.26 8.74
CA GLN A 612 25.06 8.44 9.94
C GLN A 612 25.20 6.95 9.63
N LEU A 613 24.49 6.49 8.59
CA LEU A 613 24.55 5.10 8.14
C LEU A 613 25.98 4.70 7.78
N PHE A 614 26.68 5.49 6.96
CA PHE A 614 28.06 5.19 6.56
C PHE A 614 29.02 5.18 7.74
N ASN A 615 28.87 6.13 8.68
CA ASN A 615 29.76 6.22 9.83
C ASN A 615 29.69 4.95 10.71
N VAL A 616 28.49 4.41 10.91
CA VAL A 616 28.26 3.21 11.71
C VAL A 616 28.57 1.93 10.92
N GLU A 617 27.91 1.73 9.77
CA GLU A 617 27.98 0.47 9.02
C GLU A 617 29.37 0.20 8.41
N LEU A 618 30.15 1.25 8.13
CA LEU A 618 31.54 1.11 7.65
C LEU A 618 32.58 1.37 8.74
N SER A 619 32.16 1.64 9.98
CA SER A 619 33.06 1.96 11.09
C SER A 619 34.09 3.05 10.74
N ILE A 620 33.63 4.12 10.06
CA ILE A 620 34.51 5.22 9.62
C ILE A 620 35.17 5.89 10.84
N GLY A 621 34.42 6.04 11.93
CA GLY A 621 34.91 6.66 13.16
C GLY A 621 35.06 8.18 13.05
N ALA A 622 34.31 8.82 12.15
CA ALA A 622 34.28 10.27 12.05
C ALA A 622 33.57 10.86 13.28
N ASP A 623 34.11 11.95 13.83
CA ASP A 623 33.39 12.81 14.77
C ASP A 623 32.33 13.59 13.98
N LEU A 624 31.17 12.96 13.81
CA LEU A 624 30.10 13.40 12.92
C LEU A 624 29.01 14.14 13.71
N THR A 625 28.69 15.34 13.25
CA THR A 625 27.46 16.06 13.61
C THR A 625 26.57 16.18 12.38
N VAL A 626 25.28 15.94 12.51
CA VAL A 626 24.29 16.22 11.45
C VAL A 626 23.36 17.31 11.96
N VAL A 627 23.31 18.43 11.25
CA VAL A 627 22.30 19.47 11.48
C VAL A 627 21.07 19.10 10.66
N ALA A 628 20.11 18.46 11.33
CA ALA A 628 18.87 18.02 10.71
C ALA A 628 18.03 19.21 10.21
N MET A 629 17.30 18.98 9.12
CA MET A 629 16.31 19.95 8.63
C MET A 629 15.14 20.09 9.60
N GLU A 630 14.44 21.22 9.51
CA GLU A 630 13.13 21.40 10.16
C GLU A 630 12.01 21.41 9.11
N GLY A 631 10.93 20.66 9.38
CA GLY A 631 9.71 20.68 8.56
C GLY A 631 9.70 19.78 7.32
N TRP A 632 10.79 19.09 6.99
CA TRP A 632 10.79 18.11 5.89
C TRP A 632 10.08 16.82 6.30
N LEU A 633 9.15 16.36 5.45
CA LEU A 633 8.47 15.08 5.59
C LEU A 633 9.03 14.09 4.57
N ARG A 634 9.15 12.81 4.93
CA ARG A 634 9.75 11.82 4.03
C ARG A 634 8.97 11.62 2.74
N ASP A 635 7.65 11.78 2.76
CA ASP A 635 6.81 11.64 1.57
C ASP A 635 6.77 12.92 0.71
N ALA A 636 7.39 14.00 1.16
CA ALA A 636 7.47 15.25 0.41
C ALA A 636 8.42 15.14 -0.78
N TRP A 637 7.92 15.54 -1.95
CA TRP A 637 8.72 15.83 -3.13
C TRP A 637 9.37 17.21 -3.01
N PHE A 638 10.44 17.46 -3.76
CA PHE A 638 11.24 18.69 -3.60
C PHE A 638 10.42 19.99 -3.64
N GLU A 639 9.49 20.14 -4.58
CA GLU A 639 8.70 21.38 -4.69
C GLU A 639 7.71 21.57 -3.54
N ALA A 640 7.35 20.52 -2.80
CA ALA A 640 6.56 20.67 -1.57
C ALA A 640 7.37 21.33 -0.44
N THR A 641 8.71 21.33 -0.51
CA THR A 641 9.57 21.90 0.53
C THR A 641 9.64 23.43 0.50
N THR A 642 9.17 24.06 -0.59
CA THR A 642 9.35 25.49 -0.93
C THR A 642 10.80 25.94 -1.17
N GLN A 643 11.77 25.02 -1.11
CA GLN A 643 13.16 25.28 -1.48
C GLN A 643 13.30 25.56 -2.97
N ARG A 644 14.29 26.38 -3.34
CA ARG A 644 14.56 26.70 -4.75
C ARG A 644 15.37 25.57 -5.39
N TRP A 645 14.88 25.02 -6.50
CA TRP A 645 15.66 24.06 -7.27
C TRP A 645 16.76 24.81 -8.04
N VAL A 646 18.00 24.51 -7.70
CA VAL A 646 19.19 24.96 -8.44
C VAL A 646 19.83 23.72 -9.03
N ASN A 647 20.02 23.72 -10.36
CA ASN A 647 20.52 22.58 -11.12
C ASN A 647 21.82 22.05 -10.50
N PRO A 648 21.83 20.88 -9.84
CA PRO A 648 23.04 20.40 -9.17
C PRO A 648 24.14 20.02 -10.17
N SER A 649 23.79 19.72 -11.42
CA SER A 649 24.73 19.54 -12.54
C SER A 649 24.21 20.12 -13.86
N PRO A 650 25.06 20.31 -14.89
CA PRO A 650 24.64 20.88 -16.17
C PRO A 650 23.53 20.10 -16.89
N ASN A 651 23.41 18.80 -16.61
CA ASN A 651 22.42 17.91 -17.19
C ASN A 651 21.30 17.53 -16.22
N MET A 652 21.29 18.07 -15.00
CA MET A 652 20.23 17.88 -14.01
C MET A 652 19.48 19.21 -13.81
N ARG A 653 18.62 19.53 -14.78
CA ARG A 653 18.03 20.85 -14.99
C ARG A 653 16.66 21.04 -14.37
N ASN A 654 15.98 19.96 -14.03
CA ASN A 654 14.64 20.03 -13.46
C ASN A 654 14.30 18.77 -12.63
N LEU A 655 13.16 18.81 -11.93
CA LEU A 655 12.71 17.73 -11.04
C LEU A 655 12.18 16.49 -11.78
N ILE A 656 11.76 16.64 -13.05
CA ILE A 656 11.41 15.48 -13.90
C ILE A 656 12.66 14.65 -14.20
N GLN A 657 13.76 15.33 -14.54
CA GLN A 657 15.07 14.70 -14.74
C GLN A 657 15.53 14.00 -13.47
N ALA A 658 15.43 14.65 -12.30
CA ALA A 658 15.76 14.02 -11.03
C ALA A 658 14.91 12.76 -10.77
N SER A 659 13.60 12.83 -11.09
CA SER A 659 12.66 11.70 -10.94
C SER A 659 13.01 10.51 -11.85
N LEU A 660 13.47 10.76 -13.07
CA LEU A 660 13.83 9.73 -14.05
C LEU A 660 15.27 9.21 -13.89
N TYR A 661 16.17 10.02 -13.34
CA TYR A 661 17.61 9.77 -13.34
C TYR A 661 18.00 8.45 -12.69
N ALA A 662 17.33 8.03 -11.61
CA ALA A 662 17.58 6.74 -10.98
C ALA A 662 17.45 5.56 -11.96
N GLY A 663 16.56 5.64 -12.94
CA GLY A 663 16.40 4.62 -13.99
C GLY A 663 17.26 4.86 -15.21
N ILE A 664 17.14 6.05 -15.79
CA ILE A 664 17.78 6.37 -17.07
C ILE A 664 19.30 6.50 -16.90
N GLY A 665 19.74 7.04 -15.76
CA GLY A 665 21.15 7.06 -15.37
C GLY A 665 21.72 5.66 -15.15
N ALA A 666 20.93 4.69 -14.67
CA ALA A 666 21.41 3.33 -14.43
C ALA A 666 21.86 2.61 -15.72
N ILE A 667 21.29 3.01 -16.86
CA ILE A 667 21.63 2.48 -18.18
C ILE A 667 22.45 3.46 -19.03
N GLU A 668 22.85 4.62 -18.49
CA GLU A 668 23.59 5.64 -19.24
C GLU A 668 25.00 5.18 -19.64
N GLY A 669 25.53 4.10 -19.04
CA GLY A 669 26.82 3.53 -19.42
C GLY A 669 26.81 2.84 -20.79
N THR A 670 25.64 2.36 -21.24
CA THR A 670 25.45 1.64 -22.51
C THR A 670 25.71 2.50 -23.74
N ASN A 671 25.69 1.94 -24.94
CA ASN A 671 25.87 2.73 -26.16
C ASN A 671 24.63 3.50 -26.63
N ILE A 672 23.70 3.89 -25.75
CA ILE A 672 22.59 4.81 -26.07
C ILE A 672 22.90 6.25 -25.64
N SER A 673 22.35 7.23 -26.35
CA SER A 673 22.21 8.58 -25.82
C SER A 673 21.04 8.62 -24.84
N VAL A 674 21.25 9.24 -23.68
CA VAL A 674 20.21 9.56 -22.69
C VAL A 674 19.78 11.02 -22.78
N GLY A 675 19.89 11.64 -23.96
CA GLY A 675 19.49 13.03 -24.19
C GLY A 675 20.50 14.08 -23.71
N ARG A 676 21.67 13.69 -23.17
CA ARG A 676 22.77 14.65 -22.97
C ARG A 676 23.13 15.32 -24.30
N GLY A 677 23.43 16.61 -24.25
CA GLY A 677 23.61 17.43 -25.45
C GLY A 677 22.32 17.87 -26.14
N THR A 678 21.17 17.75 -25.46
CA THR A 678 19.89 18.31 -25.89
C THR A 678 19.29 19.19 -24.79
N ASP A 679 18.08 19.72 -25.02
CA ASP A 679 17.38 20.53 -24.01
C ASP A 679 16.81 19.68 -22.86
N THR A 680 16.61 18.38 -23.08
CA THR A 680 15.89 17.45 -22.20
C THR A 680 16.72 16.20 -21.85
N PRO A 681 17.92 16.34 -21.25
CA PRO A 681 18.69 15.19 -20.78
C PRO A 681 17.89 14.34 -19.80
N PHE A 682 18.05 13.01 -19.85
CA PHE A 682 17.36 11.98 -19.05
C PHE A 682 15.85 11.85 -19.26
N GLU A 683 15.21 12.76 -19.99
CA GLU A 683 13.78 12.67 -20.36
C GLU A 683 13.58 11.94 -21.70
N GLN A 684 14.66 11.58 -22.38
CA GLN A 684 14.62 10.85 -23.63
C GLN A 684 15.83 9.92 -23.78
N ILE A 685 15.66 8.84 -24.54
CA ILE A 685 16.75 7.97 -24.95
C ILE A 685 16.73 7.76 -26.47
N GLY A 686 17.88 7.47 -27.08
CA GLY A 686 17.95 7.20 -28.50
C GLY A 686 19.36 6.87 -29.01
N ALA A 687 19.41 6.37 -30.25
CA ALA A 687 20.64 6.10 -30.99
C ALA A 687 20.33 6.10 -32.50
N PRO A 688 21.34 6.22 -33.39
CA PRO A 688 21.13 6.20 -34.84
C PRO A 688 20.54 4.89 -35.38
N TRP A 689 20.65 3.81 -34.61
CA TRP A 689 20.22 2.46 -34.99
C TRP A 689 18.87 2.03 -34.40
N ILE A 690 18.23 2.89 -33.60
CA ILE A 690 16.92 2.62 -33.00
C ILE A 690 15.80 3.02 -33.97
N ASP A 691 14.73 2.24 -34.02
CA ASP A 691 13.44 2.66 -34.58
C ASP A 691 12.58 3.19 -33.42
N GLY A 692 12.37 4.50 -33.40
CA GLY A 692 11.65 5.16 -32.31
C GLY A 692 10.19 4.71 -32.17
N LEU A 693 9.53 4.39 -33.29
CA LEU A 693 8.14 3.91 -33.28
C LEU A 693 8.04 2.51 -32.68
N ALA A 694 8.95 1.61 -33.07
CA ALA A 694 8.99 0.24 -32.54
C ALA A 694 9.26 0.25 -31.02
N LEU A 695 10.23 1.04 -30.56
CA LEU A 695 10.54 1.16 -29.14
C LEU A 695 9.39 1.79 -28.34
N ALA A 696 8.78 2.88 -28.83
CA ALA A 696 7.64 3.51 -28.16
C ALA A 696 6.46 2.55 -28.03
N LYS A 697 6.14 1.81 -29.09
CA LYS A 697 5.09 0.79 -29.07
C LYS A 697 5.37 -0.28 -28.02
N ARG A 698 6.57 -0.87 -28.05
CA ARG A 698 7.00 -1.93 -27.12
C ARG A 698 6.92 -1.48 -25.66
N MET A 699 7.30 -0.24 -25.38
CA MET A 699 7.24 0.34 -24.03
C MET A 699 5.80 0.63 -23.58
N ASN A 700 4.95 1.17 -24.45
CA ASN A 700 3.55 1.43 -24.10
C ASN A 700 2.73 0.15 -23.90
N GLU A 701 3.07 -0.96 -24.57
CA GLU A 701 2.45 -2.28 -24.33
C GLU A 701 2.69 -2.81 -22.90
N ARG A 702 3.73 -2.33 -22.21
CA ARG A 702 3.99 -2.68 -20.80
C ARG A 702 3.01 -2.02 -19.82
N MET A 703 2.29 -0.99 -20.24
CA MET A 703 1.32 -0.25 -19.41
C MET A 703 1.91 0.17 -18.05
N LEU A 704 3.12 0.72 -18.06
CA LEU A 704 3.83 1.11 -16.84
C LEU A 704 3.09 2.26 -16.11
N PRO A 705 2.79 2.13 -14.80
CA PRO A 705 2.11 3.18 -14.06
C PRO A 705 2.89 4.49 -14.01
N GLY A 706 2.19 5.62 -14.16
CA GLY A 706 2.75 6.96 -14.00
C GLY A 706 3.69 7.42 -15.12
N VAL A 707 3.84 6.65 -16.20
CA VAL A 707 4.74 6.97 -17.31
C VAL A 707 4.14 6.59 -18.67
N GLY A 708 4.43 7.38 -19.69
CA GLY A 708 4.10 7.09 -21.08
C GLY A 708 5.27 7.38 -22.00
N PHE A 709 5.24 6.84 -23.21
CA PHE A 709 6.34 6.97 -24.18
C PHE A 709 5.82 7.42 -25.53
N TYR A 710 6.55 8.31 -26.20
CA TYR A 710 6.28 8.64 -27.61
C TYR A 710 7.58 8.68 -28.41
N PRO A 711 7.52 8.34 -29.72
CA PRO A 711 8.70 8.34 -30.57
C PRO A 711 9.26 9.76 -30.73
N VAL A 712 10.58 9.90 -30.64
CA VAL A 712 11.28 11.18 -30.82
C VAL A 712 12.50 11.00 -31.72
N SER A 713 12.89 12.08 -32.40
CA SER A 713 14.19 12.19 -33.06
C SER A 713 14.90 13.45 -32.61
N PHE A 714 16.20 13.33 -32.33
CA PHE A 714 17.02 14.42 -31.81
C PHE A 714 18.47 14.29 -32.29
N VAL A 715 19.22 15.39 -32.26
CA VAL A 715 20.65 15.43 -32.60
C VAL A 715 21.39 15.99 -31.39
N PRO A 716 22.16 15.18 -30.66
CA PRO A 716 23.00 15.66 -29.55
C PRO A 716 24.07 16.65 -30.03
N ASN A 717 24.28 17.73 -29.29
CA ASN A 717 25.38 18.68 -29.52
C ASN A 717 26.66 18.35 -28.72
N SER A 718 26.57 17.39 -27.80
CA SER A 718 27.66 16.92 -26.93
C SER A 718 27.35 15.51 -26.43
N SER A 719 28.32 14.84 -25.79
CA SER A 719 28.22 13.45 -25.33
C SER A 719 28.11 12.42 -26.47
N LYS A 720 27.26 11.39 -26.38
CA LYS A 720 27.15 10.32 -27.37
C LYS A 720 26.41 10.80 -28.63
N TYR A 721 26.86 10.32 -29.79
CA TYR A 721 26.26 10.61 -31.09
C TYR A 721 26.22 12.11 -31.44
N VAL A 722 27.26 12.86 -31.08
CA VAL A 722 27.35 14.29 -31.41
C VAL A 722 27.20 14.51 -32.91
N GLY A 723 26.24 15.35 -33.30
CA GLY A 723 25.98 15.68 -34.71
C GLY A 723 25.29 14.58 -35.50
N GLU A 724 25.02 13.42 -34.90
CA GLU A 724 24.31 12.31 -35.52
C GLU A 724 22.83 12.32 -35.12
N ARG A 725 21.95 12.02 -36.07
CA ARG A 725 20.51 11.91 -35.81
C ARG A 725 20.24 10.62 -35.06
N CYS A 726 19.67 10.75 -33.87
CA CYS A 726 19.15 9.64 -33.08
C CYS A 726 17.64 9.55 -33.24
N GLU A 727 17.12 8.33 -33.22
CA GLU A 727 15.71 8.05 -32.98
C GLU A 727 15.58 7.26 -31.67
N GLY A 728 14.39 7.32 -31.06
CA GLY A 728 14.13 6.64 -29.80
C GLY A 728 12.83 7.12 -29.17
N VAL A 729 12.80 7.24 -27.85
CA VAL A 729 11.59 7.59 -27.10
C VAL A 729 11.81 8.77 -26.17
N PHE A 730 10.82 9.64 -26.11
CA PHE A 730 10.67 10.61 -25.04
C PHE A 730 9.78 10.02 -23.95
N ILE A 731 10.11 10.29 -22.69
CA ILE A 731 9.52 9.69 -21.50
C ILE A 731 8.65 10.75 -20.83
N LEU A 732 7.33 10.55 -20.87
CA LEU A 732 6.35 11.41 -20.22
C LEU A 732 6.09 10.91 -18.80
N VAL A 733 6.42 11.71 -17.79
CA VAL A 733 5.97 11.45 -16.41
C VAL A 733 4.54 11.95 -16.26
N LEU A 734 3.60 11.02 -16.18
CA LEU A 734 2.15 11.28 -16.05
C LEU A 734 1.74 11.41 -14.58
N ASP A 735 2.34 10.61 -13.71
CA ASP A 735 2.16 10.68 -12.27
C ASP A 735 3.43 10.17 -11.57
N ARG A 736 4.15 11.09 -10.93
CA ARG A 736 5.40 10.77 -10.23
C ARG A 736 5.20 9.94 -8.96
N GLN A 737 4.01 9.94 -8.35
CA GLN A 737 3.72 9.11 -7.17
C GLN A 737 3.70 7.63 -7.54
N LEU A 738 3.24 7.33 -8.75
CA LEU A 738 3.21 5.97 -9.31
C LEU A 738 4.52 5.58 -10.01
N LEU A 739 5.34 6.57 -10.40
CA LEU A 739 6.57 6.36 -11.15
C LEU A 739 7.57 5.48 -10.39
N ARG A 740 8.03 4.43 -11.07
CA ARG A 740 9.10 3.52 -10.66
C ARG A 740 10.27 3.67 -11.64
N PRO A 741 11.16 4.67 -11.46
CA PRO A 741 12.17 4.99 -12.45
C PRO A 741 13.15 3.83 -12.72
N VAL A 742 13.58 3.08 -11.70
CA VAL A 742 14.52 1.96 -11.93
C VAL A 742 13.89 0.87 -12.79
N ARG A 743 12.60 0.57 -12.59
CA ARG A 743 11.79 -0.29 -13.46
C ARG A 743 11.73 0.27 -14.87
N VAL A 744 11.53 1.57 -15.05
CA VAL A 744 11.55 2.18 -16.39
C VAL A 744 12.90 1.95 -17.07
N GLY A 745 14.01 2.15 -16.37
CA GLY A 745 15.36 1.86 -16.89
C GLY A 745 15.55 0.38 -17.25
N LEU A 746 15.08 -0.54 -16.41
CA LEU A 746 15.11 -1.99 -16.65
C LEU A 746 14.28 -2.38 -17.89
N GLU A 747 13.06 -1.88 -17.98
CA GLU A 747 12.13 -2.17 -19.09
C GLU A 747 12.68 -1.62 -20.41
N LEU A 748 13.30 -0.43 -20.40
CA LEU A 748 14.00 0.12 -21.57
C LEU A 748 15.20 -0.74 -21.96
N ALA A 749 16.04 -1.14 -21.02
CA ALA A 749 17.17 -2.04 -21.30
C ALA A 749 16.70 -3.38 -21.88
N SER A 750 15.62 -3.94 -21.35
CA SER A 750 15.02 -5.18 -21.85
C SER A 750 14.46 -5.02 -23.26
N ALA A 751 13.72 -3.94 -23.53
CA ALA A 751 13.19 -3.66 -24.86
C ALA A 751 14.30 -3.43 -25.89
N LEU A 752 15.36 -2.72 -25.51
CA LEU A 752 16.54 -2.50 -26.36
C LEU A 752 17.29 -3.80 -26.65
N GLN A 753 17.45 -4.66 -25.64
CA GLN A 753 18.08 -5.97 -25.80
C GLN A 753 17.26 -6.89 -26.72
N GLU A 754 15.94 -6.87 -26.58
CA GLU A 754 15.02 -7.65 -27.40
C GLU A 754 15.02 -7.19 -28.86
N LEU A 755 14.88 -5.88 -29.09
CA LEU A 755 14.74 -5.31 -30.44
C LEU A 755 16.09 -5.16 -31.17
N TYR A 756 17.17 -4.90 -30.43
CA TYR A 756 18.45 -4.46 -30.99
C TYR A 756 19.68 -5.15 -30.34
N GLY A 757 19.53 -6.32 -29.72
CA GLY A 757 20.59 -6.98 -28.95
C GLY A 757 21.90 -7.29 -29.67
N SER A 758 21.94 -7.24 -31.01
CA SER A 758 23.20 -7.33 -31.80
C SER A 758 23.99 -6.01 -31.82
N GLN A 759 23.34 -4.90 -31.51
CA GLN A 759 23.92 -3.55 -31.49
C GLN A 759 23.98 -2.96 -30.08
N PHE A 760 23.05 -3.32 -29.20
CA PHE A 760 22.95 -2.76 -27.86
C PHE A 760 24.00 -3.35 -26.91
N ASP A 761 24.87 -2.49 -26.38
CA ASP A 761 25.89 -2.87 -25.39
C ASP A 761 25.33 -2.77 -23.96
N LEU A 762 24.57 -3.79 -23.57
CA LEU A 762 23.98 -3.88 -22.23
C LEU A 762 25.02 -4.03 -21.12
N ASP A 763 26.16 -4.68 -21.37
CA ASP A 763 27.17 -4.94 -20.32
C ASP A 763 27.78 -3.65 -19.76
N ALA A 764 27.83 -2.60 -20.56
CA ALA A 764 28.30 -1.29 -20.12
C ALA A 764 27.37 -0.64 -19.06
N ALA A 765 26.15 -1.15 -18.82
CA ALA A 765 25.31 -0.75 -17.69
C ALA A 765 25.76 -1.34 -16.34
N ALA A 766 26.62 -2.38 -16.33
CA ALA A 766 26.90 -3.20 -15.14
C ALA A 766 27.35 -2.38 -13.92
N ARG A 767 28.11 -1.30 -14.16
CA ARG A 767 28.64 -0.46 -13.08
C ARG A 767 27.55 0.37 -12.39
N LEU A 768 26.67 1.02 -13.16
CA LEU A 768 25.70 1.97 -12.62
C LEU A 768 24.42 1.26 -12.18
N PHE A 769 23.95 0.30 -12.97
CA PHE A 769 22.87 -0.60 -12.58
C PHE A 769 23.27 -1.44 -11.37
N GLY A 770 24.53 -1.90 -11.33
CA GLY A 770 25.16 -2.49 -10.15
C GLY A 770 24.73 -3.93 -9.86
N SER A 771 24.11 -4.63 -10.81
CA SER A 771 23.83 -6.07 -10.68
C SER A 771 24.05 -6.77 -12.02
N ARG A 772 25.11 -7.57 -12.12
CA ARG A 772 25.41 -8.39 -13.31
C ARG A 772 24.37 -9.48 -13.51
N ASP A 773 23.83 -10.02 -12.43
CA ASP A 773 22.78 -11.03 -12.49
C ASP A 773 21.51 -10.49 -13.14
N VAL A 774 21.12 -9.25 -12.83
CA VAL A 774 20.01 -8.59 -13.52
C VAL A 774 20.30 -8.45 -15.01
N LEU A 775 21.49 -7.98 -15.38
CA LEU A 775 21.85 -7.83 -16.81
C LEU A 775 21.88 -9.18 -17.54
N ALA A 776 22.34 -10.24 -16.89
CA ALA A 776 22.33 -11.60 -17.44
C ALA A 776 20.90 -12.10 -17.67
N GLN A 777 19.97 -11.83 -16.75
CA GLN A 777 18.55 -12.15 -16.90
C GLN A 777 17.90 -11.39 -18.06
N ILE A 778 18.21 -10.10 -18.23
CA ILE A 778 17.76 -9.33 -19.39
C ILE A 778 18.26 -9.96 -20.70
N LYS A 779 19.55 -10.36 -20.76
CA LYS A 779 20.10 -11.05 -21.94
C LYS A 779 19.45 -12.40 -22.21
N ALA A 780 18.99 -13.08 -21.16
CA ALA A 780 18.25 -14.34 -21.26
C ALA A 780 16.79 -14.16 -21.71
N GLY A 781 16.30 -12.91 -21.79
CA GLY A 781 14.92 -12.61 -22.17
C GLY A 781 13.91 -12.79 -21.04
N GLU A 782 14.37 -12.79 -19.78
CA GLU A 782 13.49 -12.86 -18.60
C GLU A 782 12.59 -11.61 -18.52
N ASP A 783 11.33 -11.79 -18.12
CA ASP A 783 10.42 -10.65 -18.01
C ASP A 783 10.89 -9.68 -16.89
N PRO A 784 10.99 -8.36 -17.18
CA PRO A 784 11.41 -7.37 -16.19
C PRO A 784 10.61 -7.39 -14.87
N GLY A 785 9.33 -7.74 -14.91
CA GLY A 785 8.48 -7.89 -13.71
C GLY A 785 8.93 -9.05 -12.83
N THR A 786 9.38 -10.16 -13.42
CA THR A 786 9.97 -11.29 -12.68
C THR A 786 11.30 -10.89 -12.05
N ILE A 787 12.17 -10.21 -12.79
CA ILE A 787 13.47 -9.74 -12.28
C ILE A 787 13.27 -8.81 -11.07
N ILE A 788 12.31 -7.88 -11.14
CA ILE A 788 11.99 -6.97 -10.03
C ILE A 788 11.52 -7.73 -8.79
N ALA A 789 10.67 -8.75 -8.97
CA ALA A 789 10.17 -9.56 -7.86
C ALA A 789 11.30 -10.27 -7.10
N GLN A 790 12.41 -10.61 -7.78
CA GLN A 790 13.55 -11.29 -7.17
C GLN A 790 14.37 -10.39 -6.23
N TRP A 791 14.45 -9.08 -6.49
CA TRP A 791 15.18 -8.15 -5.63
C TRP A 791 14.30 -7.46 -4.58
N ALA A 792 12.98 -7.72 -4.55
CA ALA A 792 12.10 -7.19 -3.50
C ALA A 792 12.58 -7.50 -2.06
N PRO A 793 13.12 -8.71 -1.75
CA PRO A 793 13.72 -8.99 -0.44
C PRO A 793 14.90 -8.10 -0.10
N ASP A 794 15.67 -7.65 -1.09
CA ASP A 794 16.79 -6.74 -0.88
C ASP A 794 16.32 -5.33 -0.54
N GLU A 795 15.22 -4.87 -1.15
CA GLU A 795 14.58 -3.62 -0.75
C GLU A 795 14.04 -3.69 0.69
N ASP A 796 13.48 -4.84 1.10
CA ASP A 796 13.00 -5.05 2.47
C ASP A 796 14.14 -5.05 3.49
N ARG A 797 15.26 -5.70 3.16
CA ARG A 797 16.49 -5.63 3.97
C ARG A 797 17.00 -4.20 4.07
N TRP A 798 16.97 -3.43 2.97
CA TRP A 798 17.36 -2.02 2.99
C TRP A 798 16.43 -1.17 3.88
N ARG A 799 15.11 -1.42 3.86
CA ARG A 799 14.15 -0.74 4.76
C ARG A 799 14.49 -0.98 6.22
N LEU A 800 14.85 -2.22 6.58
CA LEU A 800 15.26 -2.57 7.93
C LEU A 800 16.60 -1.94 8.31
N LEU A 801 17.59 -2.02 7.41
CA LEU A 801 18.94 -1.49 7.63
C LEU A 801 18.91 0.02 7.86
N ARG A 802 18.13 0.77 7.07
CA ARG A 802 18.12 2.23 7.14
C ARG A 802 17.31 2.79 8.31
N ALA A 803 16.40 2.01 8.89
CA ALA A 803 15.43 2.47 9.89
C ALA A 803 16.07 3.17 11.12
N PRO A 804 17.19 2.69 11.69
CA PRO A 804 17.83 3.34 12.84
C PRO A 804 18.47 4.70 12.52
N TYR A 805 18.69 5.00 11.23
CA TYR A 805 19.39 6.19 10.77
C TYR A 805 18.44 7.28 10.25
N LEU A 806 17.13 7.06 10.35
CA LEU A 806 16.14 8.02 9.86
C LEU A 806 16.01 9.21 10.82
N LEU A 807 16.17 10.42 10.28
CA LEU A 807 16.03 11.68 11.00
C LEU A 807 14.63 12.29 10.85
N TYR A 808 13.92 11.91 9.79
CA TYR A 808 12.64 12.48 9.39
C TYR A 808 11.59 11.39 9.26
N TYR A 809 10.33 11.70 9.57
CA TYR A 809 9.22 10.74 9.64
C TYR A 809 8.01 11.20 8.84
#